data_AF-A0A3B3IHR2-F1
#
_entry.id   AF-A0A3B3IHR2-F1
#
_cell.length_a   1.000
_cell.length_b   1.000
_cell.length_c   1.000
_cell.angle_alpha   90.00
_cell.angle_beta   90.00
_cell.angle_gamma   90.00
#
_symmetry.space_group_name_H-M   'P 1'
#
loop_
_entity.id
_entity.type
_entity.pdbx_description
1 polymer ?
#
loop_
_entity_poly.entity_id
_entity_poly.type
_entity_poly.pdbx_seq_one_letter_code
_entity_poly.pdbx_strand_id
1 'polypeptide(L)'
;MSQQGYVAAPPYSQAPPGMGGYQVGYAAGPAQPLYGHHGGAPHPFSAPAAGGVMKPPGSTAAGMVPPPVSSQYNPNYQQNGSHQQRYAAPPAVSHGQPPHALPSSMASPGPPPTQQLTNQMSAMNLGSYGQNHMQHPPASPVVQQSFQSPPPPAVGQPQMPLGPQVHHAPPQMSPPQSSTTNMSIASHSMPGPPMGGPPMGGQSMGSPVGGGPPMVGQPMGAQPMAGMSGPFPGPPPPAGPGGFQHLGPGQAGPPGYPQQAGQFGGMMPGPQASMQGGFPGAMAGPPQKKLDPDAIPSTTQVIEDDKAKNGGQVYCTNIRGQLPPLVTTDFTVQDQGNASPRFIRCTTYTLPCTAELAKQCQVPLAAVVKPLANLPKNEAPLYAVNHGETGPIRCNRCKAYMCPYMQFIDGGRRYQCTFCNCVNEVPVFYFQHLDHMGRRVDFYERPELSLGSYEFVATLDYCKNNKPPNPPAFIFMIDVSYNNIKSGLVKLICDELKTLLEKLPREEGADGSAVKVGFVTYDKVLHFYNVKSALAQPQMMVVSDTTEMFVPLLDGFLVSYQDSKAVICNLLDQIPTMFADTAESETVFAPVIQAGVEAFKAAECSGKLFIFQSFMPTAEAPGKLKNRDDKKLVNTDKEKTLFQPQKGVYEQLCKDCVVQGCCVDLFLFPNQYLDLATMADVPSHTGGSVYKYNNFQMETDGEHFLADLRKSVQKHIGFDAIMRVRTSTGFRATDFFGAIHMNNTTDVEMAAVDCDKAVTVEFKHDDALSEESGALIQCALLYTNISGQRRLRVHNLSLNCSSQLSELYKSCETDSLINFFAKSAYRAILNQPLKNVREILVNQTAHMLACYRKNCASPSAASQLILPDAMKVFPVYMNSLMKTAPLVGSTELSTDDRAHQRLAVMAMGVEDTQLLLYPRLIPLHNMDVDSEVAPAPVRCSEERLTDSGLFLLENGHSMFLWIGQAASPDLIQGIFNLPSLAHFQGLTSTLPDLDNPLSKKVRAIIRDLQNKRPNSMKLQIVRQKDKPEMLFRQLLVEDKGLHGGASYVDFLCYVHREIRQLLT
;
A
#
# COMPACT_ATOMS: atom_id res chain seq x y z
N MET A 1 40.97 2.52 29.62
CA MET A 1 41.86 3.67 29.89
C MET A 1 41.79 4.66 28.74
N SER A 2 42.57 5.74 28.75
CA SER A 2 42.45 6.90 27.84
C SER A 2 43.70 7.16 27.01
N GLN A 3 43.50 7.56 25.75
CA GLN A 3 44.24 8.55 24.92
C GLN A 3 43.68 8.39 23.47
N GLN A 4 43.21 9.41 22.74
CA GLN A 4 43.79 10.69 22.31
C GLN A 4 45.01 10.56 21.39
N GLY A 5 44.84 11.01 20.14
CA GLY A 5 45.87 11.21 19.12
C GLY A 5 45.27 12.03 17.96
N TYR A 6 45.78 13.24 17.75
CA TYR A 6 45.41 14.15 16.64
C TYR A 6 46.47 14.07 15.52
N VAL A 7 46.48 15.04 14.58
CA VAL A 7 47.47 15.31 13.51
C VAL A 7 47.15 14.65 12.15
N ALA A 8 47.32 15.28 10.98
CA ALA A 8 47.23 16.70 10.56
C ALA A 8 47.21 16.75 9.01
N ALA A 9 46.82 17.89 8.41
CA ALA A 9 46.92 18.10 6.95
C ALA A 9 48.25 18.77 6.55
N PRO A 10 48.87 18.40 5.42
CA PRO A 10 50.05 19.08 4.88
C PRO A 10 49.67 20.29 3.98
N PRO A 11 50.48 21.35 3.93
CA PRO A 11 50.20 22.55 3.14
C PRO A 11 50.79 22.56 1.71
N TYR A 12 50.19 23.41 0.88
CA TYR A 12 50.60 23.91 -0.45
C TYR A 12 52.06 23.75 -0.93
N SER A 13 52.18 23.47 -2.23
CA SER A 13 53.23 24.00 -3.10
C SER A 13 52.62 24.61 -4.37
N GLN A 14 53.08 25.81 -4.77
CA GLN A 14 52.67 26.49 -6.01
C GLN A 14 53.73 26.31 -7.11
N ALA A 15 53.32 26.45 -8.37
CA ALA A 15 54.22 26.68 -9.51
C ALA A 15 53.68 27.88 -10.36
N PRO A 16 54.55 28.72 -10.94
CA PRO A 16 54.16 30.03 -11.49
C PRO A 16 53.77 30.01 -12.99
N PRO A 17 53.00 31.01 -13.47
CA PRO A 17 52.65 31.18 -14.87
C PRO A 17 53.59 32.10 -15.67
N GLY A 18 53.71 31.85 -16.98
CA GLY A 18 54.23 32.77 -18.00
C GLY A 18 53.44 32.56 -19.31
N MET A 19 52.85 33.59 -19.92
CA MET A 19 53.48 34.50 -20.89
C MET A 19 53.95 33.79 -22.17
N GLY A 20 53.32 33.96 -23.33
CA GLY A 20 52.11 34.74 -23.64
C GLY A 20 51.75 34.76 -25.14
N GLY A 21 50.59 35.31 -25.50
CA GLY A 21 50.14 35.45 -26.90
C GLY A 21 48.78 36.15 -27.04
N TYR A 22 48.78 37.44 -27.38
CA TYR A 22 47.60 38.24 -27.78
C TYR A 22 47.18 37.89 -29.23
N GLN A 23 45.98 38.21 -29.76
CA GLN A 23 44.81 39.05 -29.39
C GLN A 23 43.56 38.41 -30.10
N VAL A 24 42.26 38.76 -30.00
CA VAL A 24 41.41 39.91 -29.57
C VAL A 24 40.10 39.29 -29.00
N GLY A 25 39.32 39.88 -28.06
CA GLY A 25 39.47 41.12 -27.30
C GLY A 25 38.19 41.51 -26.54
N TYR A 26 37.27 42.28 -27.17
CA TYR A 26 36.15 43.00 -26.52
C TYR A 26 34.95 43.12 -27.48
N ALA A 27 33.68 43.33 -27.07
CA ALA A 27 32.89 43.14 -25.84
C ALA A 27 31.39 43.37 -26.23
N ALA A 28 30.33 43.39 -25.42
CA ALA A 28 30.11 43.35 -23.96
C ALA A 28 28.71 42.73 -23.66
N GLY A 29 28.27 42.71 -22.39
CA GLY A 29 26.91 42.27 -22.00
C GLY A 29 25.99 43.42 -21.51
N PRO A 30 24.67 43.19 -21.38
CA PRO A 30 23.73 44.09 -20.69
C PRO A 30 23.09 43.47 -19.42
N ALA A 31 22.41 44.31 -18.64
CA ALA A 31 21.69 43.96 -17.42
C ALA A 31 20.16 43.77 -17.63
N GLN A 32 19.42 43.53 -16.55
CA GLN A 32 17.95 43.47 -16.54
C GLN A 32 17.28 44.78 -16.97
N PRO A 33 16.02 44.70 -17.44
CA PRO A 33 15.01 45.62 -16.91
C PRO A 33 13.65 44.97 -16.55
N LEU A 34 12.85 45.77 -15.86
CA LEU A 34 11.47 45.50 -15.39
C LEU A 34 10.48 45.29 -16.55
N TYR A 35 9.35 44.64 -16.27
CA TYR A 35 8.16 44.69 -17.14
C TYR A 35 7.10 45.68 -16.65
N GLY A 36 6.61 46.50 -17.58
CA GLY A 36 5.51 47.45 -17.40
C GLY A 36 4.27 47.08 -18.20
N HIS A 37 3.24 47.92 -18.14
CA HIS A 37 1.88 47.62 -18.60
C HIS A 37 1.58 48.02 -20.06
N HIS A 38 0.51 47.42 -20.61
CA HIS A 38 -0.15 47.70 -21.91
C HIS A 38 0.65 47.31 -23.18
N GLY A 39 0.03 46.97 -24.31
CA GLY A 39 -1.41 46.72 -24.56
C GLY A 39 -1.81 47.02 -26.01
N GLY A 40 -2.55 46.12 -26.67
CA GLY A 40 -3.15 46.35 -27.99
C GLY A 40 -3.02 45.18 -28.98
N ALA A 41 -4.00 45.05 -29.87
CA ALA A 41 -4.01 44.16 -31.03
C ALA A 41 -4.60 44.92 -32.24
N PRO A 42 -4.28 44.52 -33.48
CA PRO A 42 -5.37 44.31 -34.44
C PRO A 42 -5.16 43.20 -35.50
N HIS A 43 -6.14 42.29 -35.54
CA HIS A 43 -6.73 41.59 -36.71
C HIS A 43 -5.91 40.73 -37.72
N PRO A 44 -6.54 39.67 -38.31
CA PRO A 44 -5.91 38.70 -39.22
C PRO A 44 -6.32 38.87 -40.71
N PHE A 45 -5.76 38.03 -41.61
CA PHE A 45 -6.15 37.94 -43.03
C PHE A 45 -6.55 36.52 -43.50
N SER A 46 -7.84 36.42 -43.90
CA SER A 46 -8.49 35.60 -44.96
C SER A 46 -8.08 34.15 -45.33
N ALA A 47 -9.12 33.35 -45.63
CA ALA A 47 -9.08 31.99 -46.20
C ALA A 47 -9.49 31.95 -47.69
N PRO A 48 -9.54 30.75 -48.31
CA PRO A 48 -10.76 30.30 -49.02
C PRO A 48 -11.04 28.78 -48.88
N ALA A 49 -12.19 28.18 -49.25
CA ALA A 49 -13.60 28.64 -49.41
C ALA A 49 -14.54 27.41 -49.68
N ALA A 50 -15.85 27.68 -49.88
CA ALA A 50 -16.97 26.80 -50.27
C ALA A 50 -17.62 25.91 -49.18
N GLY A 51 -18.96 25.72 -49.14
CA GLY A 51 -20.03 26.43 -49.87
C GLY A 51 -21.43 25.77 -49.77
N GLY A 52 -22.49 26.54 -49.47
CA GLY A 52 -23.90 26.09 -49.41
C GLY A 52 -24.82 27.06 -48.64
N VAL A 53 -26.07 27.28 -49.07
CA VAL A 53 -26.93 28.39 -48.59
C VAL A 53 -28.43 28.07 -48.59
N MET A 54 -29.17 28.45 -47.53
CA MET A 54 -30.58 28.91 -47.56
C MET A 54 -30.96 29.73 -46.29
N LYS A 55 -32.14 30.37 -46.28
CA LYS A 55 -32.59 31.49 -45.36
C LYS A 55 -34.14 31.66 -45.46
N PRO A 56 -34.82 32.59 -44.74
CA PRO A 56 -34.81 33.07 -43.33
C PRO A 56 -36.28 32.97 -42.75
N PRO A 57 -36.90 33.88 -41.96
CA PRO A 57 -36.51 34.91 -40.94
C PRO A 57 -37.20 34.69 -39.54
N GLY A 58 -37.09 35.51 -38.47
CA GLY A 58 -36.21 36.65 -38.12
C GLY A 58 -36.77 37.59 -37.00
N SER A 59 -35.90 38.37 -36.33
CA SER A 59 -36.20 39.48 -35.35
C SER A 59 -36.86 39.08 -33.99
N THR A 60 -36.75 39.76 -32.83
CA THR A 60 -36.23 41.05 -32.28
C THR A 60 -35.72 40.80 -30.82
N ALA A 61 -35.02 41.62 -30.03
CA ALA A 61 -34.10 42.77 -30.08
C ALA A 61 -33.84 43.26 -28.62
N ALA A 62 -32.61 43.68 -28.27
CA ALA A 62 -32.19 44.57 -27.16
C ALA A 62 -32.50 44.27 -25.65
N GLY A 63 -31.50 44.52 -24.78
CA GLY A 63 -31.66 44.68 -23.31
C GLY A 63 -30.38 44.40 -22.50
N MET A 64 -29.77 45.43 -21.88
CA MET A 64 -28.65 45.28 -20.92
C MET A 64 -29.15 45.26 -19.47
N VAL A 65 -28.38 44.66 -18.55
CA VAL A 65 -28.69 44.57 -17.10
C VAL A 65 -27.50 45.04 -16.25
N PRO A 66 -27.69 45.96 -15.28
CA PRO A 66 -26.68 46.35 -14.30
C PRO A 66 -26.75 45.49 -13.00
N PRO A 67 -25.69 45.45 -12.18
CA PRO A 67 -25.65 44.66 -10.94
C PRO A 67 -26.27 45.39 -9.72
N PRO A 68 -26.92 44.67 -8.79
CA PRO A 68 -27.36 45.20 -7.50
C PRO A 68 -26.31 45.04 -6.38
N VAL A 69 -26.48 45.83 -5.31
CA VAL A 69 -25.59 45.91 -4.13
C VAL A 69 -26.27 45.31 -2.89
N SER A 70 -25.49 44.97 -1.86
CA SER A 70 -25.92 44.36 -0.59
C SER A 70 -26.72 45.28 0.36
N SER A 71 -27.73 44.71 1.06
CA SER A 71 -28.31 45.12 2.37
C SER A 71 -29.33 44.04 2.79
N GLN A 72 -29.22 43.33 3.93
CA GLN A 72 -29.43 43.67 5.35
C GLN A 72 -30.88 43.63 5.89
N TYR A 73 -31.11 42.67 6.81
CA TYR A 73 -31.88 42.71 8.08
C TYR A 73 -33.38 43.09 8.18
N ASN A 74 -34.09 42.35 9.06
CA ASN A 74 -34.98 42.92 10.10
C ASN A 74 -35.24 41.90 11.26
N PRO A 75 -35.73 42.31 12.46
CA PRO A 75 -35.37 41.64 13.73
C PRO A 75 -36.53 41.43 14.74
N ASN A 76 -36.20 41.09 16.00
CA ASN A 76 -36.91 41.33 17.27
C ASN A 76 -35.94 40.92 18.44
N TYR A 77 -35.94 41.44 19.68
CA TYR A 77 -36.78 42.42 20.40
C TYR A 77 -36.01 43.04 21.62
N GLN A 78 -36.41 44.25 22.07
CA GLN A 78 -36.14 44.94 23.39
C GLN A 78 -34.68 45.10 23.93
N GLN A 79 -34.12 46.30 24.17
CA GLN A 79 -34.42 47.38 25.16
C GLN A 79 -33.80 47.10 26.55
N ASN A 80 -32.88 47.88 27.16
CA ASN A 80 -32.48 49.32 27.09
C ASN A 80 -30.93 49.48 27.30
N GLY A 81 -30.25 50.63 27.49
CA GLY A 81 -30.61 52.06 27.59
C GLY A 81 -29.45 52.98 28.10
N SER A 82 -29.70 54.30 28.22
CA SER A 82 -28.99 55.38 28.99
C SER A 82 -27.48 55.75 28.80
N HIS A 83 -27.25 56.96 28.22
CA HIS A 83 -26.17 57.98 28.45
C HIS A 83 -24.65 57.63 28.26
N GLN A 84 -23.88 58.25 27.36
CA GLN A 84 -23.31 59.65 27.31
C GLN A 84 -22.13 59.91 28.31
N GLN A 85 -21.02 60.62 28.02
CA GLN A 85 -20.56 61.38 26.83
C GLN A 85 -19.01 61.66 26.83
N ARG A 86 -18.42 61.93 25.65
CA ARG A 86 -17.24 62.80 25.33
C ARG A 86 -15.83 62.63 25.98
N TYR A 87 -14.88 62.16 25.14
CA TYR A 87 -13.64 62.84 24.66
C TYR A 87 -12.58 63.53 25.56
N ALA A 88 -11.31 63.24 25.19
CA ALA A 88 -10.08 64.08 25.22
C ALA A 88 -9.10 64.05 26.43
N ALA A 89 -7.83 64.33 26.13
CA ALA A 89 -6.60 64.30 26.96
C ALA A 89 -5.65 65.44 26.47
N PRO A 90 -4.33 65.56 26.80
CA PRO A 90 -3.45 64.97 27.83
C PRO A 90 -2.90 66.08 28.79
N PRO A 91 -1.66 66.11 29.39
CA PRO A 91 -0.31 66.05 28.73
C PRO A 91 0.83 65.33 29.51
N ALA A 92 2.09 65.56 29.09
CA ALA A 92 3.39 64.94 29.50
C ALA A 92 3.96 65.45 30.88
N VAL A 93 5.19 65.18 31.38
CA VAL A 93 6.56 64.95 30.80
C VAL A 93 7.53 64.26 31.80
N SER A 94 8.67 63.74 31.29
CA SER A 94 10.05 63.76 31.89
C SER A 94 10.67 62.47 32.50
N HIS A 95 12.02 62.46 32.51
CA HIS A 95 12.95 61.33 32.75
C HIS A 95 13.41 61.12 34.22
N GLY A 96 13.95 59.92 34.51
CA GLY A 96 14.84 59.66 35.66
C GLY A 96 15.42 58.23 35.69
N GLN A 97 16.70 58.07 36.07
CA GLN A 97 17.36 56.76 36.37
C GLN A 97 17.27 56.42 37.88
N PRO A 98 17.55 55.18 38.34
CA PRO A 98 18.93 54.77 38.74
C PRO A 98 19.20 53.23 38.53
N PRO A 99 20.10 52.50 39.26
CA PRO A 99 21.53 52.35 38.90
C PRO A 99 22.07 50.88 38.89
N HIS A 100 23.37 50.70 38.58
CA HIS A 100 24.17 49.47 38.81
C HIS A 100 24.76 49.42 40.27
N ALA A 101 25.47 48.40 40.80
CA ALA A 101 26.13 47.21 40.23
C ALA A 101 26.45 46.09 41.28
N LEU A 102 26.50 44.81 40.84
CA LEU A 102 27.53 43.74 41.09
C LEU A 102 28.05 43.38 42.53
N PRO A 103 28.86 42.31 42.74
CA PRO A 103 29.10 41.05 41.98
C PRO A 103 29.06 39.73 42.82
N SER A 104 28.95 38.56 42.15
CA SER A 104 29.56 37.23 42.48
C SER A 104 29.03 36.19 41.44
N SER A 105 29.78 35.63 40.48
CA SER A 105 30.98 34.78 40.49
C SER A 105 30.72 33.26 40.61
N MET A 106 31.24 32.50 39.63
CA MET A 106 31.52 31.04 39.57
C MET A 106 30.65 30.09 38.72
N ALA A 107 31.38 29.29 37.92
CA ALA A 107 31.13 27.93 37.44
C ALA A 107 29.90 27.60 36.55
N SER A 108 30.17 27.37 35.26
CA SER A 108 29.34 26.55 34.36
C SER A 108 29.64 25.05 34.54
N PRO A 109 28.64 24.16 34.62
CA PRO A 109 28.79 22.73 34.35
C PRO A 109 28.66 22.42 32.85
N GLY A 110 29.39 21.42 32.35
CA GLY A 110 29.26 20.91 30.99
C GLY A 110 28.10 19.92 30.80
N PRO A 111 27.88 19.40 29.57
CA PRO A 111 26.79 18.47 29.27
C PRO A 111 27.02 17.07 29.87
N PRO A 112 25.96 16.39 30.38
CA PRO A 112 26.04 14.99 30.79
C PRO A 112 26.13 14.04 29.57
N PRO A 113 26.72 12.83 29.73
CA PRO A 113 27.18 12.01 28.60
C PRO A 113 26.15 11.04 28.04
N THR A 114 26.38 10.58 26.81
CA THR A 114 25.58 9.56 26.12
C THR A 114 26.31 8.21 26.08
N GLN A 115 25.79 7.18 26.75
CA GLN A 115 26.12 5.78 26.43
C GLN A 115 25.16 4.76 27.07
N GLN A 116 25.14 3.54 26.50
CA GLN A 116 24.45 2.31 26.95
C GLN A 116 22.91 2.33 26.98
N LEU A 117 22.29 1.95 25.86
CA LEU A 117 21.01 1.23 25.85
C LEU A 117 21.00 0.04 24.86
N THR A 118 22.15 -0.61 24.67
CA THR A 118 22.30 -1.77 23.77
C THR A 118 22.11 -3.07 24.55
N ASN A 119 20.86 -3.46 24.84
CA ASN A 119 20.44 -4.85 25.15
C ASN A 119 18.92 -4.97 25.45
N GLN A 120 18.05 -4.61 24.49
CA GLN A 120 16.62 -4.96 24.53
C GLN A 120 16.08 -5.32 23.14
N MET A 121 16.37 -6.53 22.67
CA MET A 121 15.76 -7.12 21.46
C MET A 121 15.32 -8.57 21.72
N SER A 122 14.21 -8.74 22.47
CA SER A 122 13.45 -10.00 22.59
C SER A 122 12.04 -9.73 23.17
N ALA A 123 11.36 -8.68 22.68
CA ALA A 123 10.06 -8.26 23.21
C ALA A 123 9.15 -7.57 22.17
N MET A 124 9.05 -8.12 20.95
CA MET A 124 7.95 -7.79 20.04
C MET A 124 7.16 -9.06 19.72
N ASN A 125 5.95 -9.15 20.26
CA ASN A 125 5.05 -10.29 20.13
C ASN A 125 3.61 -9.78 20.00
N LEU A 126 2.86 -10.26 19.01
CA LEU A 126 1.41 -10.02 18.93
C LEU A 126 0.72 -10.94 19.96
N GLY A 127 0.77 -10.55 21.22
CA GLY A 127 0.32 -11.36 22.35
C GLY A 127 -0.10 -10.52 23.56
N SER A 128 -1.18 -9.76 23.43
CA SER A 128 -1.76 -8.98 24.53
C SER A 128 -3.29 -8.88 24.47
N TYR A 129 -3.97 -10.00 24.21
CA TYR A 129 -5.39 -10.17 24.49
C TYR A 129 -5.65 -11.59 25.03
N GLY A 130 -6.10 -11.67 26.28
CA GLY A 130 -6.54 -12.91 26.94
C GLY A 130 -5.47 -13.62 27.79
N GLN A 131 -5.62 -13.56 29.11
CA GLN A 131 -5.03 -14.53 30.04
C GLN A 131 -5.94 -14.68 31.27
N ASN A 132 -6.21 -15.92 31.69
CA ASN A 132 -6.96 -16.25 32.90
C ASN A 132 -6.01 -16.72 34.02
N HIS A 133 -6.43 -16.57 35.27
CA HIS A 133 -5.61 -16.84 36.46
C HIS A 133 -5.17 -18.30 36.63
N MET A 134 -3.92 -18.48 37.06
CA MET A 134 -3.49 -19.52 38.02
C MET A 134 -2.32 -18.97 38.88
N GLN A 135 -2.01 -19.61 40.02
CA GLN A 135 -1.19 -19.04 41.10
C GLN A 135 0.25 -19.57 41.19
N HIS A 136 1.17 -18.78 41.77
CA HIS A 136 2.51 -19.20 42.20
C HIS A 136 2.90 -18.61 43.58
N PRO A 137 3.66 -19.34 44.44
CA PRO A 137 4.30 -18.83 45.66
C PRO A 137 5.76 -18.31 45.44
N PRO A 138 6.44 -17.69 46.43
CA PRO A 138 7.47 -16.66 46.14
C PRO A 138 8.94 -16.89 46.65
N ALA A 139 9.89 -16.10 46.08
CA ALA A 139 11.16 -15.59 46.67
C ALA A 139 12.37 -16.57 46.90
N SER A 140 13.63 -16.19 47.26
CA SER A 140 14.62 -15.07 47.02
C SER A 140 15.89 -15.31 47.92
N PRO A 141 16.97 -14.46 48.05
CA PRO A 141 17.60 -13.43 47.19
C PRO A 141 19.18 -13.40 47.11
N VAL A 142 19.75 -13.31 45.89
CA VAL A 142 20.75 -12.28 45.43
C VAL A 142 22.23 -12.26 45.96
N VAL A 143 23.11 -11.61 45.15
CA VAL A 143 24.54 -11.14 45.34
C VAL A 143 25.60 -12.01 44.61
N GLN A 144 26.73 -11.56 44.00
CA GLN A 144 27.32 -10.40 43.24
C GLN A 144 28.70 -10.93 42.69
N GLN A 145 29.58 -10.36 41.83
CA GLN A 145 29.81 -9.20 40.90
C GLN A 145 30.88 -9.71 39.86
N SER A 146 31.55 -9.06 38.88
CA SER A 146 31.71 -7.75 38.16
C SER A 146 32.48 -8.09 36.82
N PHE A 147 33.10 -7.28 35.94
CA PHE A 147 33.31 -5.82 35.72
C PHE A 147 33.47 -5.54 34.18
N GLN A 148 34.35 -4.63 33.68
CA GLN A 148 34.41 -4.16 32.26
C GLN A 148 35.82 -3.79 31.70
N SER A 149 35.87 -3.54 30.37
CA SER A 149 37.00 -3.32 29.40
C SER A 149 37.55 -1.84 29.34
N PRO A 150 38.16 -1.20 28.27
CA PRO A 150 38.58 -1.56 26.88
C PRO A 150 40.01 -0.98 26.43
N PRO A 151 40.33 -0.36 25.24
CA PRO A 151 41.48 -0.72 24.35
C PRO A 151 42.56 0.40 24.01
N PRO A 152 42.91 0.77 22.73
CA PRO A 152 44.11 0.41 21.92
C PRO A 152 45.07 1.60 21.55
N PRO A 153 46.12 1.44 20.69
CA PRO A 153 46.14 2.07 19.33
C PRO A 153 47.00 1.33 18.24
N ALA A 154 47.47 2.03 17.17
CA ALA A 154 48.13 1.48 15.94
C ALA A 154 49.29 2.37 15.36
N VAL A 155 49.72 2.16 14.09
CA VAL A 155 50.77 2.88 13.26
C VAL A 155 52.24 2.40 13.51
N GLY A 156 53.22 2.38 12.58
CA GLY A 156 53.35 2.67 11.12
C GLY A 156 54.79 2.42 10.55
N GLN A 157 55.08 2.74 9.27
CA GLN A 157 56.42 2.61 8.60
C GLN A 157 57.32 3.88 8.78
N PRO A 158 58.67 3.83 8.58
CA PRO A 158 59.26 4.28 7.28
C PRO A 158 60.72 3.80 6.86
N GLN A 159 60.97 3.75 5.54
CA GLN A 159 62.17 4.16 4.73
C GLN A 159 63.64 3.66 4.98
N MET A 160 64.53 3.89 3.97
CA MET A 160 65.94 3.44 3.86
C MET A 160 66.97 4.57 3.58
N PRO A 161 68.29 4.32 3.73
CA PRO A 161 69.35 4.87 2.86
C PRO A 161 70.42 3.82 2.39
N LEU A 162 71.45 4.22 1.63
CA LEU A 162 72.35 3.34 0.84
C LEU A 162 73.87 3.40 1.14
N GLY A 163 74.55 2.24 1.01
CA GLY A 163 75.94 2.05 0.51
C GLY A 163 77.11 2.12 1.52
N PRO A 164 78.33 1.65 1.19
CA PRO A 164 78.79 1.02 -0.07
C PRO A 164 79.43 -0.40 0.06
N GLN A 165 79.93 -0.92 -1.08
CA GLN A 165 80.66 -2.18 -1.36
C GLN A 165 81.88 -2.48 -0.42
N VAL A 166 82.46 -3.70 -0.25
CA VAL A 166 82.38 -5.07 -0.85
C VAL A 166 82.99 -6.10 0.18
N HIS A 167 83.15 -7.44 0.02
CA HIS A 167 83.01 -8.43 -1.07
C HIS A 167 82.69 -9.86 -0.50
N HIS A 168 81.53 -10.05 0.14
CA HIS A 168 81.25 -11.18 1.06
C HIS A 168 79.80 -11.69 0.91
N ALA A 169 79.34 -12.84 1.43
CA ALA A 169 79.94 -14.07 1.99
C ALA A 169 78.84 -15.18 2.03
N PRO A 170 79.15 -16.48 2.30
CA PRO A 170 78.18 -17.58 2.25
C PRO A 170 77.67 -17.94 3.70
N PRO A 171 77.10 -19.12 4.03
CA PRO A 171 75.81 -19.16 4.76
C PRO A 171 75.87 -19.83 6.15
N GLN A 172 74.75 -19.84 6.89
CA GLN A 172 74.57 -20.82 7.97
C GLN A 172 73.10 -21.11 8.35
N MET A 173 72.82 -22.40 8.56
CA MET A 173 71.78 -22.89 9.48
C MET A 173 72.38 -23.07 10.88
N SER A 174 71.56 -23.09 11.93
CA SER A 174 71.93 -23.68 13.25
C SER A 174 70.69 -24.08 14.07
N PRO A 175 70.77 -25.05 15.02
CA PRO A 175 69.59 -25.71 15.60
C PRO A 175 69.41 -25.51 17.15
N PRO A 176 69.48 -26.51 18.08
CA PRO A 176 68.44 -26.69 19.11
C PRO A 176 68.94 -26.66 20.58
N GLN A 177 68.13 -27.18 21.54
CA GLN A 177 68.33 -27.44 23.01
C GLN A 177 67.47 -26.54 23.93
N SER A 178 67.08 -26.90 25.17
CA SER A 178 67.01 -28.22 25.88
C SER A 178 66.06 -28.15 27.10
N SER A 179 65.78 -29.29 27.76
CA SER A 179 65.12 -29.38 29.08
C SER A 179 66.10 -29.06 30.24
N THR A 180 65.79 -29.11 31.54
CA THR A 180 64.67 -29.67 32.36
C THR A 180 64.51 -28.78 33.63
N THR A 181 63.74 -29.00 34.71
CA THR A 181 62.97 -30.11 35.34
C THR A 181 61.66 -29.50 35.92
N ASN A 182 60.83 -29.95 36.89
CA ASN A 182 60.62 -31.01 37.92
C ASN A 182 59.08 -30.91 38.27
N MET A 183 58.32 -31.64 39.11
CA MET A 183 58.24 -32.90 39.91
C MET A 183 56.75 -32.97 40.42
N SER A 184 56.12 -33.99 41.07
CA SER A 184 56.48 -35.29 41.64
C SER A 184 55.23 -36.17 41.93
N ILE A 185 55.41 -37.51 41.96
CA ILE A 185 54.70 -38.52 42.80
C ILE A 185 53.23 -38.95 42.49
N ALA A 186 53.10 -40.28 42.26
CA ALA A 186 51.96 -41.21 42.45
C ALA A 186 50.69 -41.16 41.54
N SER A 187 50.10 -42.29 41.08
CA SER A 187 50.53 -43.71 41.07
C SER A 187 49.63 -44.68 40.26
N HIS A 188 50.22 -45.70 39.58
CA HIS A 188 49.66 -47.02 39.16
C HIS A 188 48.51 -47.07 38.09
N SER A 189 48.33 -48.11 37.24
CA SER A 189 49.11 -49.32 36.87
C SER A 189 48.66 -49.95 35.51
N MET A 190 49.47 -50.85 34.92
CA MET A 190 49.26 -51.60 33.64
C MET A 190 48.71 -53.05 33.88
N PRO A 191 48.61 -54.04 32.91
CA PRO A 191 48.71 -54.08 31.42
C PRO A 191 47.62 -54.93 30.66
N GLY A 192 47.65 -54.99 29.30
CA GLY A 192 47.29 -56.23 28.52
C GLY A 192 46.16 -56.24 27.44
N PRO A 193 46.41 -56.71 26.18
CA PRO A 193 45.43 -57.03 25.09
C PRO A 193 45.33 -58.58 24.81
N PRO A 194 44.94 -59.20 23.64
CA PRO A 194 44.41 -58.76 22.31
C PRO A 194 43.29 -59.67 21.65
N MET A 195 43.06 -59.57 20.30
CA MET A 195 42.33 -60.51 19.36
C MET A 195 40.78 -60.48 19.35
N GLY A 196 40.01 -60.79 18.27
CA GLY A 196 40.25 -61.15 16.85
C GLY A 196 38.92 -61.34 16.03
N GLY A 197 38.92 -61.49 14.70
CA GLY A 197 37.70 -61.62 13.81
C GLY A 197 37.66 -62.89 12.93
N PRO A 198 37.17 -62.89 11.63
CA PRO A 198 36.29 -61.89 10.98
C PRO A 198 34.91 -62.14 10.23
N PRO A 199 34.57 -63.14 9.35
CA PRO A 199 33.85 -62.81 8.08
C PRO A 199 32.62 -63.66 7.57
N MET A 200 31.98 -63.19 6.47
CA MET A 200 30.99 -63.83 5.54
C MET A 200 29.53 -64.11 6.05
N GLY A 201 28.46 -64.17 5.23
CA GLY A 201 28.23 -63.87 3.78
C GLY A 201 26.93 -64.54 3.23
N GLY A 202 26.27 -64.02 2.19
CA GLY A 202 25.07 -64.67 1.56
C GLY A 202 24.08 -63.73 0.82
N GLN A 203 23.18 -64.28 -0.02
CA GLN A 203 22.28 -63.51 -0.93
C GLN A 203 20.83 -64.05 -1.02
N SER A 204 19.92 -63.16 -1.45
CA SER A 204 18.89 -63.35 -2.52
C SER A 204 17.38 -63.33 -2.18
N MET A 205 16.64 -62.63 -3.08
CA MET A 205 15.25 -62.81 -3.57
C MET A 205 14.04 -62.97 -2.62
N GLY A 206 12.96 -62.21 -2.89
CA GLY A 206 11.59 -62.55 -2.46
C GLY A 206 10.63 -61.37 -2.25
N SER A 207 9.72 -61.12 -3.20
CA SER A 207 8.48 -60.31 -3.04
C SER A 207 7.27 -61.25 -3.18
N PRO A 208 5.97 -60.83 -3.15
CA PRO A 208 5.37 -59.49 -2.97
C PRO A 208 4.12 -59.50 -2.03
N VAL A 209 3.27 -58.44 -2.05
CA VAL A 209 1.83 -58.34 -1.64
C VAL A 209 1.45 -58.89 -0.22
N GLY A 210 0.74 -58.19 0.67
CA GLY A 210 -0.19 -57.06 0.55
C GLY A 210 -1.57 -57.46 1.09
N GLY A 211 -2.17 -56.70 2.02
CA GLY A 211 -3.42 -57.08 2.69
C GLY A 211 -4.00 -55.96 3.57
N GLY A 212 -5.33 -55.96 3.73
CA GLY A 212 -6.10 -54.87 4.37
C GLY A 212 -6.36 -55.01 5.88
N PRO A 213 -7.20 -54.11 6.46
CA PRO A 213 -7.42 -53.95 7.90
C PRO A 213 -8.49 -54.91 8.47
N PRO A 214 -8.72 -54.88 9.79
CA PRO A 214 -9.98 -54.27 10.25
C PRO A 214 -9.87 -53.39 11.52
N MET A 215 -11.02 -52.94 12.03
CA MET A 215 -11.25 -51.99 13.13
C MET A 215 -12.01 -52.63 14.31
N VAL A 216 -12.15 -51.88 15.41
CA VAL A 216 -13.07 -52.08 16.57
C VAL A 216 -12.65 -53.09 17.66
N GLY A 217 -12.68 -52.65 18.93
CA GLY A 217 -12.61 -53.54 20.12
C GLY A 217 -12.45 -52.81 21.47
N GLN A 218 -13.53 -52.75 22.27
CA GLN A 218 -13.56 -52.41 23.72
C GLN A 218 -14.49 -53.45 24.40
N PRO A 219 -14.37 -53.79 25.72
CA PRO A 219 -14.87 -52.90 26.79
C PRO A 219 -14.35 -53.09 28.26
N MET A 220 -14.73 -52.14 29.13
CA MET A 220 -15.14 -52.19 30.57
C MET A 220 -14.56 -53.15 31.66
N GLY A 221 -14.37 -52.54 32.85
CA GLY A 221 -14.39 -53.14 34.21
C GLY A 221 -13.87 -52.13 35.27
N ALA A 222 -14.24 -52.08 36.56
CA ALA A 222 -15.31 -52.73 37.37
C ALA A 222 -15.58 -51.91 38.68
N GLN A 223 -16.54 -52.33 39.53
CA GLN A 223 -16.90 -51.77 40.88
C GLN A 223 -16.54 -52.79 42.01
N PRO A 224 -16.82 -52.66 43.36
CA PRO A 224 -17.90 -51.92 44.09
C PRO A 224 -17.63 -51.36 45.55
N MET A 225 -18.65 -50.77 46.22
CA MET A 225 -19.01 -50.67 47.70
C MET A 225 -17.96 -50.36 48.82
N ALA A 226 -18.22 -49.81 50.04
CA ALA A 226 -19.32 -49.04 50.71
C ALA A 226 -18.90 -48.61 52.17
N GLY A 227 -19.60 -47.65 52.87
CA GLY A 227 -19.61 -47.60 54.37
C GLY A 227 -19.64 -46.26 55.20
N MET A 228 -20.84 -45.70 55.47
CA MET A 228 -21.39 -45.02 56.70
C MET A 228 -20.64 -44.10 57.72
N SER A 229 -21.39 -43.10 58.26
CA SER A 229 -21.36 -42.39 59.60
C SER A 229 -20.83 -40.92 59.74
N GLY A 230 -21.32 -40.17 60.75
CA GLY A 230 -21.13 -38.70 61.02
C GLY A 230 -20.43 -38.35 62.37
N PRO A 231 -20.46 -37.11 62.97
CA PRO A 231 -21.57 -36.12 63.05
C PRO A 231 -21.19 -34.58 63.03
N PHE A 232 -22.05 -33.70 63.59
CA PHE A 232 -22.03 -32.21 63.78
C PHE A 232 -20.85 -31.61 64.63
N PRO A 233 -20.59 -30.25 64.75
CA PRO A 233 -21.53 -29.08 64.85
C PRO A 233 -21.11 -27.74 64.16
N GLY A 234 -21.75 -26.59 64.51
CA GLY A 234 -21.40 -25.22 64.06
C GLY A 234 -21.99 -24.08 64.93
N PRO A 235 -21.78 -22.77 64.61
CA PRO A 235 -22.35 -21.60 65.33
C PRO A 235 -23.20 -20.62 64.45
N PRO A 236 -23.92 -19.60 65.02
CA PRO A 236 -25.16 -19.05 64.42
C PRO A 236 -25.16 -17.50 64.14
N PRO A 237 -26.23 -16.65 64.28
CA PRO A 237 -26.58 -15.61 63.28
C PRO A 237 -26.52 -14.14 63.80
N PRO A 238 -27.06 -13.14 63.07
CA PRO A 238 -28.28 -12.50 63.59
C PRO A 238 -29.31 -11.91 62.57
N ALA A 239 -30.58 -12.02 62.97
CA ALA A 239 -31.70 -11.03 62.94
C ALA A 239 -31.98 -10.08 61.74
N GLY A 240 -33.28 -9.99 61.39
CA GLY A 240 -33.91 -8.81 60.77
C GLY A 240 -34.52 -7.85 61.82
N PRO A 241 -35.20 -6.77 61.40
CA PRO A 241 -36.67 -6.81 61.37
C PRO A 241 -37.30 -6.10 60.15
N GLY A 242 -38.65 -5.99 60.12
CA GLY A 242 -39.42 -5.28 59.07
C GLY A 242 -39.32 -3.75 59.15
N GLY A 243 -40.01 -2.96 58.32
CA GLY A 243 -41.05 -3.29 57.32
C GLY A 243 -42.32 -2.44 57.55
N PHE A 244 -42.78 -1.70 56.54
CA PHE A 244 -43.97 -0.83 56.62
C PHE A 244 -44.69 -0.67 55.27
N GLN A 245 -46.02 -0.53 55.32
CA GLN A 245 -46.88 0.00 54.26
C GLN A 245 -47.45 1.34 54.74
N HIS A 246 -47.79 2.29 53.84
CA HIS A 246 -49.07 3.02 53.91
C HIS A 246 -49.39 3.95 52.70
N LEU A 247 -50.69 4.10 52.49
CA LEU A 247 -51.53 4.87 51.54
C LEU A 247 -51.09 6.26 51.00
N GLY A 248 -51.18 6.43 49.67
CA GLY A 248 -51.96 7.48 48.94
C GLY A 248 -51.63 8.99 49.08
N PRO A 249 -52.43 9.90 48.47
CA PRO A 249 -53.58 9.68 47.54
C PRO A 249 -53.67 10.58 46.26
N GLY A 250 -54.16 10.02 45.14
CA GLY A 250 -55.00 10.71 44.14
C GLY A 250 -54.40 11.79 43.20
N GLN A 251 -55.17 12.40 42.25
CA GLN A 251 -56.33 11.89 41.46
C GLN A 251 -56.69 12.86 40.29
N ALA A 252 -56.68 12.40 39.02
CA ALA A 252 -57.40 12.90 37.83
C ALA A 252 -56.92 12.15 36.57
N GLY A 253 -57.69 11.87 35.50
CA GLY A 253 -59.14 11.98 35.25
C GLY A 253 -59.48 11.70 33.75
N PRO A 254 -60.29 10.68 33.38
CA PRO A 254 -60.65 10.34 31.98
C PRO A 254 -62.02 10.92 31.55
N PRO A 255 -62.31 11.07 30.23
CA PRO A 255 -62.96 10.02 29.40
C PRO A 255 -62.49 10.03 27.90
N GLY A 256 -62.98 9.26 26.92
CA GLY A 256 -63.92 8.11 26.87
C GLY A 256 -64.37 7.75 25.41
N TYR A 257 -64.88 6.51 25.24
CA TYR A 257 -65.66 5.83 24.16
C TYR A 257 -66.45 6.65 23.08
N PRO A 258 -66.93 6.07 21.94
CA PRO A 258 -67.42 4.68 21.76
C PRO A 258 -67.18 3.92 20.41
N GLN A 259 -67.82 2.74 20.36
CA GLN A 259 -68.02 1.69 19.32
C GLN A 259 -68.45 2.20 17.92
N GLN A 260 -68.48 1.42 16.81
CA GLN A 260 -69.13 0.12 16.49
C GLN A 260 -68.53 -0.48 15.18
N ALA A 261 -68.83 -1.67 14.62
CA ALA A 261 -69.37 -3.01 14.99
C ALA A 261 -69.28 -3.91 13.70
N GLY A 262 -69.57 -5.23 13.62
CA GLY A 262 -69.91 -6.28 14.60
C GLY A 262 -70.47 -7.57 13.91
N GLN A 263 -70.53 -8.69 14.64
CA GLN A 263 -71.26 -9.98 14.36
C GLN A 263 -70.89 -10.76 13.05
N PHE A 264 -71.12 -12.08 12.87
CA PHE A 264 -71.61 -13.23 13.67
C PHE A 264 -70.47 -14.31 13.74
N GLY A 265 -70.51 -15.41 14.49
CA GLY A 265 -71.53 -15.99 15.39
C GLY A 265 -71.87 -17.46 15.05
N GLY A 266 -71.40 -18.45 15.83
CA GLY A 266 -71.76 -19.88 15.68
C GLY A 266 -70.80 -20.84 16.40
N MET A 267 -71.31 -21.90 17.06
CA MET A 267 -70.54 -22.89 17.84
C MET A 267 -71.35 -24.19 18.12
N MET A 268 -70.67 -25.27 18.57
CA MET A 268 -71.20 -26.59 19.04
C MET A 268 -71.63 -27.60 17.94
N PRO A 269 -71.64 -28.95 18.20
CA PRO A 269 -71.11 -29.74 19.33
C PRO A 269 -70.10 -30.87 18.92
N GLY A 270 -69.67 -31.73 19.87
CA GLY A 270 -68.80 -32.93 19.65
C GLY A 270 -69.58 -34.25 19.38
N PRO A 271 -69.10 -35.47 19.76
CA PRO A 271 -67.91 -35.83 20.57
C PRO A 271 -67.11 -37.15 20.21
N GLN A 272 -66.04 -37.42 20.99
CA GLN A 272 -65.49 -38.75 21.42
C GLN A 272 -64.64 -39.68 20.52
N ALA A 273 -63.92 -40.59 21.22
CA ALA A 273 -63.04 -41.71 20.80
C ALA A 273 -61.63 -41.31 20.25
N SER A 274 -60.53 -42.03 20.54
CA SER A 274 -60.24 -43.12 21.51
C SER A 274 -58.73 -43.17 21.86
N MET A 275 -58.32 -43.97 22.86
CA MET A 275 -56.91 -44.12 23.27
C MET A 275 -56.08 -44.99 22.30
N GLN A 276 -54.81 -44.62 22.09
CA GLN A 276 -53.65 -45.47 22.40
C GLN A 276 -52.34 -44.64 22.48
N GLY A 277 -51.31 -45.18 23.14
CA GLY A 277 -50.11 -44.43 23.53
C GLY A 277 -48.87 -44.63 22.64
N GLY A 278 -47.93 -43.69 22.74
CA GLY A 278 -46.61 -43.73 22.09
C GLY A 278 -45.59 -42.87 22.84
N PHE A 279 -44.31 -43.18 22.73
CA PHE A 279 -43.23 -42.52 23.47
C PHE A 279 -43.04 -41.04 23.05
N PRO A 280 -42.55 -40.16 23.95
CA PRO A 280 -42.26 -38.78 23.61
C PRO A 280 -41.07 -38.69 22.64
N GLY A 281 -41.36 -38.37 21.38
CA GLY A 281 -40.34 -38.00 20.41
C GLY A 281 -39.61 -36.71 20.79
N ALA A 282 -38.35 -36.58 20.39
CA ALA A 282 -37.57 -35.37 20.64
C ALA A 282 -38.24 -34.13 20.01
N MET A 283 -38.24 -33.00 20.72
CA MET A 283 -38.73 -31.75 20.17
C MET A 283 -37.88 -31.33 18.97
N ALA A 284 -38.45 -31.40 17.77
CA ALA A 284 -37.94 -30.64 16.65
C ALA A 284 -38.04 -29.15 17.01
N GLY A 285 -36.90 -28.46 17.08
CA GLY A 285 -36.88 -27.02 17.29
C GLY A 285 -37.67 -26.30 16.18
N PRO A 286 -38.28 -25.13 16.47
CA PRO A 286 -39.03 -24.39 15.46
C PRO A 286 -38.12 -24.10 14.25
N PRO A 287 -38.61 -24.29 13.01
CA PRO A 287 -37.78 -24.10 11.82
C PRO A 287 -37.25 -22.67 11.79
N GLN A 288 -35.93 -22.53 11.66
CA GLN A 288 -35.32 -21.23 11.47
C GLN A 288 -35.92 -20.60 10.20
N LYS A 289 -36.60 -19.45 10.36
CA LYS A 289 -36.99 -18.64 9.20
C LYS A 289 -35.70 -18.30 8.44
N LYS A 290 -35.60 -18.75 7.19
CA LYS A 290 -34.52 -18.35 6.28
C LYS A 290 -34.53 -16.82 6.25
N LEU A 291 -33.40 -16.20 6.61
CA LEU A 291 -33.25 -14.75 6.50
C LEU A 291 -33.43 -14.36 5.04
N ASP A 292 -34.23 -13.32 4.80
CA ASP A 292 -34.44 -12.75 3.48
C ASP A 292 -33.12 -12.10 3.00
N PRO A 293 -32.52 -12.56 1.88
CA PRO A 293 -31.27 -11.98 1.39
C PRO A 293 -31.37 -10.49 1.06
N ASP A 294 -32.55 -10.00 0.64
CA ASP A 294 -32.76 -8.58 0.31
C ASP A 294 -32.97 -7.69 1.54
N ALA A 295 -33.22 -8.27 2.72
CA ALA A 295 -33.26 -7.55 4.00
C ALA A 295 -31.86 -7.34 4.64
N ILE A 296 -30.78 -7.78 3.97
CA ILE A 296 -29.40 -7.72 4.46
C ILE A 296 -28.64 -6.57 3.76
N PRO A 297 -27.79 -5.79 4.46
CA PRO A 297 -27.06 -4.67 3.86
C PRO A 297 -26.31 -5.04 2.58
N SER A 298 -26.59 -4.31 1.49
CA SER A 298 -26.00 -4.57 0.18
C SER A 298 -24.92 -3.54 -0.16
N THR A 299 -23.77 -4.02 -0.64
CA THR A 299 -22.68 -3.16 -1.16
C THR A 299 -23.15 -2.30 -2.32
N THR A 300 -23.95 -2.84 -3.24
CA THR A 300 -24.43 -2.06 -4.40
C THR A 300 -25.39 -0.95 -3.96
N GLN A 301 -26.27 -1.19 -2.99
CA GLN A 301 -27.15 -0.15 -2.46
C GLN A 301 -26.34 0.99 -1.80
N VAL A 302 -25.36 0.67 -0.95
CA VAL A 302 -24.52 1.68 -0.29
C VAL A 302 -23.72 2.52 -1.30
N ILE A 303 -23.27 1.90 -2.40
CA ILE A 303 -22.58 2.61 -3.50
C ILE A 303 -23.54 3.54 -4.25
N GLU A 304 -24.72 3.09 -4.65
CA GLU A 304 -25.67 3.94 -5.37
C GLU A 304 -26.30 5.03 -4.47
N ASP A 305 -26.48 4.78 -3.17
CA ASP A 305 -26.89 5.78 -2.17
C ASP A 305 -25.85 6.92 -2.06
N ASP A 306 -24.55 6.59 -1.97
CA ASP A 306 -23.48 7.60 -1.90
C ASP A 306 -23.35 8.37 -3.22
N LYS A 307 -23.46 7.70 -4.37
CA LYS A 307 -23.51 8.35 -5.69
C LYS A 307 -24.69 9.29 -5.85
N ALA A 308 -25.90 8.87 -5.45
CA ALA A 308 -27.09 9.72 -5.52
C ALA A 308 -26.97 10.96 -4.62
N LYS A 309 -26.24 10.85 -3.50
CA LYS A 309 -26.01 11.93 -2.54
C LYS A 309 -24.86 12.87 -2.93
N ASN A 310 -23.75 12.34 -3.42
CA ASN A 310 -22.46 13.04 -3.55
C ASN A 310 -21.88 13.05 -4.99
N GLY A 311 -22.43 12.26 -5.90
CA GLY A 311 -21.94 12.12 -7.28
C GLY A 311 -22.05 13.41 -8.09
N GLY A 312 -21.03 13.71 -8.89
CA GLY A 312 -20.95 14.93 -9.70
C GLY A 312 -20.78 16.24 -8.92
N GLN A 313 -20.76 16.21 -7.58
CA GLN A 313 -20.59 17.40 -6.73
C GLN A 313 -19.11 17.76 -6.54
N VAL A 314 -18.87 18.96 -5.99
CA VAL A 314 -17.55 19.45 -5.60
C VAL A 314 -17.32 19.20 -4.11
N TYR A 315 -16.31 18.40 -3.79
CA TYR A 315 -15.82 18.16 -2.44
C TYR A 315 -14.70 19.17 -2.11
N CYS A 316 -15.05 20.24 -1.41
CA CYS A 316 -14.09 21.21 -0.89
C CYS A 316 -13.46 20.69 0.41
N THR A 317 -12.13 20.64 0.49
CA THR A 317 -11.39 20.04 1.62
C THR A 317 -11.15 20.99 2.79
N ASN A 318 -12.10 21.89 3.07
CA ASN A 318 -11.93 23.01 4.02
C ASN A 318 -12.32 22.69 5.48
N ILE A 319 -12.92 21.53 5.77
CA ILE A 319 -13.36 21.15 7.13
C ILE A 319 -12.42 20.08 7.73
N ARG A 320 -12.03 20.27 9.00
CA ARG A 320 -11.25 19.28 9.76
C ARG A 320 -12.06 18.00 10.00
N GLY A 321 -11.44 16.84 9.77
CA GLY A 321 -12.07 15.52 9.97
C GLY A 321 -13.32 15.30 9.12
N GLN A 322 -13.43 16.00 7.99
CA GLN A 322 -14.49 15.84 7.00
C GLN A 322 -14.39 14.45 6.35
N LEU A 323 -15.50 13.71 6.35
CA LEU A 323 -15.60 12.40 5.70
C LEU A 323 -15.79 12.61 4.18
N PRO A 324 -14.88 12.11 3.31
CA PRO A 324 -15.04 12.20 1.87
C PRO A 324 -16.08 11.18 1.34
N PRO A 325 -16.60 11.38 0.12
CA PRO A 325 -17.41 10.37 -0.57
C PRO A 325 -16.62 9.07 -0.79
N LEU A 326 -17.33 7.98 -1.09
CA LEU A 326 -16.71 6.67 -1.31
C LEU A 326 -15.81 6.65 -2.55
N VAL A 327 -14.86 5.71 -2.61
CA VAL A 327 -13.98 5.51 -3.79
C VAL A 327 -14.73 5.03 -5.05
N THR A 328 -15.98 4.64 -4.89
CA THR A 328 -16.90 4.17 -5.93
C THR A 328 -17.76 5.29 -6.53
N THR A 329 -17.69 6.50 -5.98
CA THR A 329 -18.43 7.69 -6.42
C THR A 329 -17.52 8.57 -7.29
N ASP A 330 -17.98 8.96 -8.48
CA ASP A 330 -17.31 9.94 -9.32
C ASP A 330 -17.71 11.37 -8.86
N PHE A 331 -16.77 12.09 -8.22
CA PHE A 331 -16.92 13.48 -7.75
C PHE A 331 -15.66 14.32 -8.09
N THR A 332 -15.75 15.65 -7.99
CA THR A 332 -14.63 16.58 -8.20
C THR A 332 -14.12 17.10 -6.86
N VAL A 333 -12.80 17.20 -6.68
CA VAL A 333 -12.17 17.75 -5.46
C VAL A 333 -11.70 19.18 -5.70
N GLN A 334 -11.92 20.05 -4.73
CA GLN A 334 -11.24 21.34 -4.62
C GLN A 334 -10.41 21.37 -3.34
N ASP A 335 -9.08 21.45 -3.47
CA ASP A 335 -8.20 21.61 -2.31
C ASP A 335 -8.40 23.02 -1.71
N GLN A 336 -8.70 23.07 -0.41
CA GLN A 336 -8.86 24.28 0.40
C GLN A 336 -8.23 24.10 1.80
N GLY A 337 -7.14 23.34 1.90
CA GLY A 337 -6.28 23.27 3.09
C GLY A 337 -6.06 21.87 3.68
N ASN A 338 -6.87 20.87 3.29
CA ASN A 338 -6.60 19.46 3.55
C ASN A 338 -6.39 18.71 2.23
N ALA A 339 -5.51 17.72 2.23
CA ALA A 339 -5.16 16.98 1.03
C ALA A 339 -6.36 16.23 0.43
N SER A 340 -6.36 16.11 -0.90
CA SER A 340 -7.42 15.41 -1.64
C SER A 340 -7.55 13.94 -1.20
N PRO A 341 -8.78 13.39 -1.10
CA PRO A 341 -9.03 11.96 -0.86
C PRO A 341 -8.60 11.04 -2.02
N ARG A 342 -7.91 11.58 -3.04
CA ARG A 342 -7.13 10.83 -4.04
C ARG A 342 -5.70 10.52 -3.56
N PHE A 343 -5.12 11.38 -2.72
CA PHE A 343 -3.76 11.22 -2.19
C PHE A 343 -3.73 10.51 -0.83
N ILE A 344 -4.72 10.77 0.04
CA ILE A 344 -4.77 10.20 1.38
C ILE A 344 -6.21 9.96 1.84
N ARG A 345 -6.49 8.75 2.35
CA ARG A 345 -7.74 8.37 3.03
C ARG A 345 -7.45 7.72 4.37
N CYS A 346 -8.39 7.78 5.30
CA CYS A 346 -8.23 7.29 6.68
C CYS A 346 -9.29 6.24 7.04
N THR A 347 -8.92 5.29 7.90
CA THR A 347 -9.86 4.30 8.46
C THR A 347 -10.95 4.93 9.32
N THR A 348 -10.64 6.05 9.97
CA THR A 348 -11.62 7.00 10.52
C THR A 348 -11.06 8.42 10.47
N TYR A 349 -11.93 9.41 10.25
CA TYR A 349 -11.58 10.84 10.23
C TYR A 349 -11.77 11.54 11.60
N THR A 350 -12.19 10.78 12.62
CA THR A 350 -12.22 11.19 14.03
C THR A 350 -11.46 10.17 14.89
N LEU A 351 -10.26 10.51 15.36
CA LEU A 351 -9.46 9.64 16.21
C LEU A 351 -10.02 9.59 17.66
N PRO A 352 -9.86 8.47 18.39
CA PRO A 352 -10.13 8.44 19.82
C PRO A 352 -9.12 9.33 20.57
N CYS A 353 -9.54 10.01 21.64
CA CYS A 353 -8.62 10.89 22.39
C CYS A 353 -7.57 10.15 23.24
N THR A 354 -7.77 8.86 23.54
CA THR A 354 -6.87 8.08 24.42
C THR A 354 -6.59 6.69 23.87
N ALA A 355 -5.42 6.14 24.27
CA ALA A 355 -5.04 4.77 23.97
C ALA A 355 -6.07 3.76 24.50
N GLU A 356 -6.76 4.08 25.59
CA GLU A 356 -7.77 3.24 26.24
C GLU A 356 -9.05 3.15 25.40
N LEU A 357 -9.51 4.28 24.85
CA LEU A 357 -10.62 4.32 23.89
C LEU A 357 -10.26 3.58 22.60
N ALA A 358 -9.01 3.70 22.12
CA ALA A 358 -8.53 2.93 20.97
C ALA A 358 -8.52 1.41 21.23
N LYS A 359 -8.01 0.97 22.41
CA LYS A 359 -8.03 -0.44 22.85
C LYS A 359 -9.44 -0.98 23.05
N GLN A 360 -10.39 -0.12 23.45
CA GLN A 360 -11.80 -0.45 23.67
C GLN A 360 -12.58 -0.60 22.36
N CYS A 361 -12.37 0.27 21.37
CA CYS A 361 -13.08 0.17 20.09
C CYS A 361 -12.45 -0.87 19.14
N GLN A 362 -11.13 -1.10 19.24
CA GLN A 362 -10.33 -1.93 18.33
C GLN A 362 -10.42 -1.54 16.84
N VAL A 363 -10.94 -0.35 16.52
CA VAL A 363 -10.87 0.21 15.17
C VAL A 363 -9.41 0.60 14.89
N PRO A 364 -8.76 0.01 13.87
CA PRO A 364 -7.37 0.33 13.58
C PRO A 364 -7.26 1.78 13.10
N LEU A 365 -6.32 2.53 13.66
CA LEU A 365 -6.07 3.93 13.26
C LEU A 365 -5.01 3.91 12.16
N ALA A 366 -5.40 4.13 10.91
CA ALA A 366 -4.50 4.07 9.77
C ALA A 366 -4.90 5.01 8.63
N ALA A 367 -3.93 5.36 7.79
CA ALA A 367 -4.14 6.11 6.56
C ALA A 367 -3.55 5.36 5.35
N VAL A 368 -4.27 5.35 4.23
CA VAL A 368 -3.81 4.83 2.94
C VAL A 368 -3.36 6.01 2.10
N VAL A 369 -2.08 6.04 1.71
CA VAL A 369 -1.44 7.18 1.04
C VAL A 369 -0.96 6.77 -0.36
N LYS A 370 -1.53 7.37 -1.40
CA LYS A 370 -1.15 7.21 -2.83
C LYS A 370 -0.52 8.52 -3.31
N PRO A 371 0.76 8.81 -3.00
CA PRO A 371 1.31 10.17 -3.05
C PRO A 371 1.46 10.73 -4.48
N LEU A 372 1.66 9.86 -5.48
CA LEU A 372 1.74 10.27 -6.89
C LEU A 372 0.43 10.08 -7.66
N ALA A 373 -0.72 9.90 -6.97
CA ALA A 373 -2.03 9.69 -7.60
C ALA A 373 -2.32 10.68 -8.73
N ASN A 374 -2.81 10.15 -9.86
CA ASN A 374 -3.21 10.96 -11.00
C ASN A 374 -4.47 11.77 -10.66
N LEU A 375 -4.41 13.08 -10.85
CA LEU A 375 -5.58 13.95 -10.73
C LEU A 375 -6.39 13.95 -12.04
N PRO A 376 -7.74 13.97 -11.97
CA PRO A 376 -8.59 14.25 -13.12
C PRO A 376 -8.25 15.60 -13.78
N LYS A 377 -8.40 15.69 -15.10
CA LYS A 377 -8.08 16.91 -15.88
C LYS A 377 -8.95 18.14 -15.53
N ASN A 378 -10.03 17.94 -14.77
CA ASN A 378 -10.93 18.98 -14.27
C ASN A 378 -10.65 19.38 -12.81
N GLU A 379 -9.61 18.84 -12.18
CA GLU A 379 -9.12 19.26 -10.86
C GLU A 379 -7.85 20.13 -11.02
N ALA A 380 -7.58 20.96 -10.01
CA ALA A 380 -6.38 21.81 -10.04
C ALA A 380 -5.10 20.97 -9.89
N PRO A 381 -4.06 21.19 -10.72
CA PRO A 381 -2.77 20.53 -10.56
C PRO A 381 -2.06 21.00 -9.28
N LEU A 382 -1.06 20.22 -8.84
CA LEU A 382 -0.21 20.62 -7.71
C LEU A 382 0.70 21.79 -8.09
N TYR A 383 0.80 22.78 -7.21
CA TYR A 383 1.69 23.92 -7.38
C TYR A 383 3.10 23.62 -6.88
N ALA A 384 4.11 24.03 -7.66
CA ALA A 384 5.52 23.91 -7.30
C ALA A 384 6.05 25.19 -6.64
N VAL A 385 6.29 25.11 -5.33
CA VAL A 385 6.77 26.20 -4.48
C VAL A 385 8.30 26.23 -4.47
N ASN A 386 8.88 27.44 -4.53
CA ASN A 386 10.32 27.64 -4.45
C ASN A 386 10.66 28.68 -3.37
N HIS A 387 11.51 28.30 -2.42
CA HIS A 387 12.00 29.17 -1.34
C HIS A 387 13.46 29.63 -1.55
N GLY A 388 14.02 29.40 -2.75
CA GLY A 388 15.39 29.73 -3.08
C GLY A 388 16.41 28.89 -2.30
N GLU A 389 17.61 29.45 -2.11
CA GLU A 389 18.79 28.75 -1.55
C GLU A 389 18.60 28.24 -0.12
N THR A 390 17.69 28.82 0.66
CA THR A 390 17.35 28.32 2.02
C THR A 390 16.52 27.03 1.98
N GLY A 391 15.85 26.75 0.87
CA GLY A 391 14.99 25.60 0.69
C GLY A 391 13.71 25.61 1.55
N PRO A 392 12.99 24.48 1.61
CA PRO A 392 11.71 24.38 2.29
C PRO A 392 11.80 24.77 3.78
N ILE A 393 10.96 25.72 4.19
CA ILE A 393 10.89 26.17 5.59
C ILE A 393 10.32 25.03 6.43
N ARG A 394 10.97 24.75 7.56
CA ARG A 394 10.62 23.66 8.48
C ARG A 394 10.63 24.15 9.92
N CYS A 395 9.75 23.58 10.74
CA CYS A 395 9.83 23.71 12.19
C CYS A 395 11.17 23.18 12.72
N ASN A 396 11.88 23.95 13.54
CA ASN A 396 13.20 23.60 14.04
C ASN A 396 13.20 22.32 14.89
N ARG A 397 12.09 22.02 15.57
CA ARG A 397 11.92 20.83 16.43
C ARG A 397 11.53 19.58 15.63
N CYS A 398 10.28 19.44 15.21
CA CYS A 398 9.76 18.22 14.56
C CYS A 398 10.11 18.07 13.06
N LYS A 399 10.75 19.09 12.46
CA LYS A 399 11.08 19.16 11.02
C LYS A 399 9.88 19.03 10.08
N ALA A 400 8.65 19.28 10.54
CA ALA A 400 7.48 19.45 9.68
C ALA A 400 7.66 20.67 8.77
N TYR A 401 7.27 20.53 7.51
CA TYR A 401 7.33 21.57 6.50
C TYR A 401 6.25 22.63 6.73
N MET A 402 6.51 23.86 6.28
CA MET A 402 5.52 24.94 6.19
C MET A 402 4.28 24.43 5.45
N CYS A 403 3.10 24.70 6.02
CA CYS A 403 1.78 24.19 5.63
C CYS A 403 0.67 25.09 6.20
N PRO A 404 -0.60 24.94 5.78
CA PRO A 404 -1.72 25.73 6.30
C PRO A 404 -1.92 25.70 7.82
N TYR A 405 -1.44 24.67 8.51
CA TYR A 405 -1.60 24.50 9.95
C TYR A 405 -0.60 25.30 10.81
N MET A 406 0.31 26.08 10.21
CA MET A 406 1.30 26.87 10.94
C MET A 406 0.70 28.21 11.42
N GLN A 407 0.58 28.40 12.74
CA GLN A 407 -0.02 29.60 13.31
C GLN A 407 1.00 30.74 13.40
N PHE A 408 0.83 31.79 12.59
CA PHE A 408 1.67 32.98 12.66
C PHE A 408 1.28 33.90 13.83
N ILE A 409 2.27 34.50 14.47
CA ILE A 409 2.14 35.34 15.67
C ILE A 409 3.11 36.54 15.61
N ASP A 410 3.05 37.43 16.61
CA ASP A 410 3.93 38.61 16.74
C ASP A 410 3.96 39.51 15.48
N GLY A 411 2.78 39.77 14.90
CA GLY A 411 2.64 40.55 13.67
C GLY A 411 3.22 39.88 12.42
N GLY A 412 3.44 38.56 12.45
CA GLY A 412 3.94 37.73 11.35
C GLY A 412 5.44 37.40 11.47
N ARG A 413 6.10 37.86 12.53
CA ARG A 413 7.56 37.66 12.75
C ARG A 413 7.92 36.25 13.20
N ARG A 414 6.98 35.54 13.83
CA ARG A 414 7.18 34.17 14.33
C ARG A 414 6.00 33.29 13.95
N TYR A 415 6.20 31.97 13.97
CA TYR A 415 5.13 31.00 13.80
C TYR A 415 5.25 29.84 14.80
N GLN A 416 4.12 29.43 15.36
CA GLN A 416 3.99 28.24 16.18
C GLN A 416 3.64 27.04 15.28
N CYS A 417 4.40 25.96 15.46
CA CYS A 417 4.21 24.71 14.72
C CYS A 417 3.24 23.79 15.46
N THR A 418 1.99 23.76 15.03
CA THR A 418 0.85 23.03 15.63
C THR A 418 1.06 21.51 15.73
N PHE A 419 2.04 20.93 15.03
CA PHE A 419 2.47 19.55 15.25
C PHE A 419 3.15 19.31 16.62
N CYS A 420 3.91 20.28 17.14
CA CYS A 420 4.77 20.09 18.33
C CYS A 420 4.90 21.34 19.23
N ASN A 421 4.01 22.31 19.04
CA ASN A 421 3.85 23.60 19.73
C ASN A 421 5.12 24.46 19.86
N CYS A 422 6.15 24.18 19.04
CA CYS A 422 7.39 24.93 18.99
C CYS A 422 7.20 26.23 18.22
N VAL A 423 7.56 27.37 18.83
CA VAL A 423 7.67 28.66 18.14
C VAL A 423 8.98 28.69 17.34
N ASN A 424 8.95 29.35 16.18
CA ASN A 424 10.08 29.53 15.27
C ASN A 424 10.06 30.97 14.73
N GLU A 425 11.23 31.56 14.48
CA GLU A 425 11.33 32.82 13.74
C GLU A 425 10.96 32.62 12.26
N VAL A 426 10.33 33.62 11.65
CA VAL A 426 10.04 33.65 10.22
C VAL A 426 11.27 34.21 9.48
N PRO A 427 11.83 33.51 8.47
CA PRO A 427 12.95 34.04 7.69
C PRO A 427 12.61 35.36 6.99
N VAL A 428 13.56 36.28 6.92
CA VAL A 428 13.33 37.65 6.40
C VAL A 428 12.76 37.67 4.98
N PHE A 429 13.23 36.79 4.09
CA PHE A 429 12.72 36.67 2.71
C PHE A 429 11.28 36.13 2.63
N TYR A 430 10.79 35.51 3.71
CA TYR A 430 9.47 34.90 3.82
C TYR A 430 8.55 35.69 4.78
N PHE A 431 9.00 36.83 5.31
CA PHE A 431 8.19 37.64 6.22
C PHE A 431 7.02 38.31 5.49
N GLN A 432 5.83 38.20 6.08
CA GLN A 432 4.69 39.06 5.76
C GLN A 432 3.88 39.38 7.01
N HIS A 433 3.16 40.50 6.94
CA HIS A 433 2.33 40.99 8.02
C HIS A 433 1.08 40.12 8.25
N LEU A 434 0.54 40.22 9.46
CA LEU A 434 -0.82 39.77 9.75
C LEU A 434 -1.81 40.89 9.50
N ASP A 435 -3.00 40.51 9.04
CA ASP A 435 -4.17 41.37 8.96
C ASP A 435 -4.84 41.58 10.34
N HIS A 436 -5.95 42.31 10.34
CA HIS A 436 -6.75 42.61 11.52
C HIS A 436 -7.49 41.38 12.11
N MET A 437 -7.49 40.24 11.42
CA MET A 437 -8.02 38.95 11.89
C MET A 437 -6.91 37.98 12.34
N GLY A 438 -5.64 38.40 12.30
CA GLY A 438 -4.49 37.56 12.65
C GLY A 438 -4.06 36.58 11.55
N ARG A 439 -4.60 36.70 10.32
CA ARG A 439 -4.19 35.89 9.16
C ARG A 439 -3.08 36.60 8.39
N ARG A 440 -2.17 35.83 7.78
CA ARG A 440 -1.11 36.39 6.93
C ARG A 440 -1.68 36.94 5.62
N VAL A 441 -1.26 38.12 5.20
CA VAL A 441 -1.86 38.83 4.05
C VAL A 441 -1.73 38.05 2.73
N ASP A 442 -0.66 37.29 2.55
CA ASP A 442 -0.34 36.46 1.37
C ASP A 442 -0.83 35.00 1.50
N PHE A 443 -1.71 34.69 2.47
CA PHE A 443 -2.21 33.34 2.74
C PHE A 443 -2.81 32.65 1.50
N TYR A 444 -3.60 33.37 0.70
CA TYR A 444 -4.23 32.85 -0.53
C TYR A 444 -3.35 32.98 -1.78
N GLU A 445 -2.23 33.69 -1.71
CA GLU A 445 -1.24 33.79 -2.79
C GLU A 445 -0.24 32.62 -2.73
N ARG A 446 -0.06 32.05 -1.53
CA ARG A 446 0.89 30.97 -1.23
C ARG A 446 0.18 29.62 -1.10
N PRO A 447 0.39 28.67 -2.04
CA PRO A 447 -0.23 27.34 -1.93
C PRO A 447 0.29 26.56 -0.72
N GLU A 448 1.53 26.79 -0.26
CA GLU A 448 2.08 26.23 0.98
C GLU A 448 1.42 26.78 2.27
N LEU A 449 0.59 27.81 2.16
CA LEU A 449 -0.21 28.36 3.27
C LEU A 449 -1.72 28.08 3.14
N SER A 450 -2.23 27.80 1.94
CA SER A 450 -3.68 27.66 1.69
C SER A 450 -4.16 26.29 1.20
N LEU A 451 -3.26 25.44 0.68
CA LEU A 451 -3.61 24.11 0.13
C LEU A 451 -3.06 22.99 1.01
N GLY A 452 -3.77 21.85 1.05
CA GLY A 452 -3.31 20.64 1.71
C GLY A 452 -2.23 19.91 0.91
N SER A 453 -2.26 19.98 -0.43
CA SER A 453 -1.31 19.32 -1.33
C SER A 453 -0.55 20.30 -2.23
N TYR A 454 0.78 20.19 -2.25
CA TYR A 454 1.68 21.01 -3.07
C TYR A 454 3.07 20.35 -3.13
N GLU A 455 3.98 20.89 -3.94
CA GLU A 455 5.38 20.45 -3.99
C GLU A 455 6.34 21.59 -3.66
N PHE A 456 7.51 21.25 -3.15
CA PHE A 456 8.67 22.14 -3.12
C PHE A 456 9.73 21.73 -4.16
N VAL A 457 10.42 22.74 -4.71
CA VAL A 457 11.79 22.58 -5.22
C VAL A 457 12.70 22.26 -4.03
N ALA A 458 13.46 21.17 -4.12
CA ALA A 458 14.41 20.78 -3.08
C ALA A 458 15.82 21.34 -3.39
N THR A 459 16.56 21.76 -2.36
CA THR A 459 17.94 22.25 -2.51
C THR A 459 18.95 21.10 -2.59
N LEU A 460 20.22 21.41 -2.87
CA LEU A 460 21.29 20.42 -2.98
C LEU A 460 21.45 19.56 -1.71
N ASP A 461 21.14 20.11 -0.53
CA ASP A 461 21.07 19.45 0.78
C ASP A 461 20.16 18.21 0.82
N TYR A 462 19.21 18.11 -0.11
CA TYR A 462 18.26 16.99 -0.25
C TYR A 462 18.66 16.00 -1.35
N CYS A 463 19.82 16.21 -1.99
CA CYS A 463 20.34 15.40 -3.09
C CYS A 463 21.55 14.59 -2.63
N LYS A 464 21.74 13.39 -3.19
CA LYS A 464 22.92 12.57 -2.87
C LYS A 464 24.21 13.33 -3.19
N ASN A 465 25.17 13.30 -2.27
CA ASN A 465 26.48 13.96 -2.39
C ASN A 465 26.42 15.49 -2.65
N ASN A 466 25.32 16.17 -2.32
CA ASN A 466 25.08 17.59 -2.59
C ASN A 466 25.21 18.00 -4.08
N LYS A 467 25.02 17.05 -5.01
CA LYS A 467 24.97 17.30 -6.46
C LYS A 467 23.52 17.22 -6.98
N PRO A 468 23.13 17.94 -8.05
CA PRO A 468 21.91 17.63 -8.78
C PRO A 468 21.91 16.16 -9.26
N PRO A 469 20.80 15.41 -9.15
CA PRO A 469 20.74 14.04 -9.61
C PRO A 469 20.65 13.97 -11.15
N ASN A 470 21.26 12.96 -11.76
CA ASN A 470 21.09 12.72 -13.19
C ASN A 470 19.65 12.24 -13.50
N PRO A 471 19.10 12.54 -14.70
CA PRO A 471 17.86 11.93 -15.18
C PRO A 471 17.93 10.40 -15.14
N PRO A 472 16.80 9.70 -14.87
CA PRO A 472 16.78 8.26 -14.75
C PRO A 472 16.94 7.56 -16.10
N ALA A 473 17.24 6.26 -16.07
CA ALA A 473 17.33 5.42 -17.26
C ALA A 473 16.45 4.16 -17.17
N PHE A 474 15.92 3.69 -18.31
CA PHE A 474 15.16 2.46 -18.43
C PHE A 474 16.02 1.39 -19.12
N ILE A 475 16.16 0.20 -18.52
CA ILE A 475 16.88 -0.92 -19.13
C ILE A 475 15.90 -2.06 -19.40
N PHE A 476 15.83 -2.48 -20.66
CA PHE A 476 15.02 -3.62 -21.09
C PHE A 476 15.88 -4.88 -21.08
N MET A 477 15.51 -5.84 -20.22
CA MET A 477 16.22 -7.09 -19.95
C MET A 477 15.36 -8.25 -20.46
N ILE A 478 15.76 -8.92 -21.54
CA ILE A 478 14.91 -9.91 -22.24
C ILE A 478 15.50 -11.32 -22.11
N ASP A 479 14.76 -12.22 -21.45
CA ASP A 479 14.97 -13.68 -21.50
C ASP A 479 14.81 -14.18 -22.94
N VAL A 480 15.92 -14.57 -23.55
CA VAL A 480 16.02 -15.11 -24.92
C VAL A 480 16.22 -16.63 -24.94
N SER A 481 15.85 -17.33 -23.85
CA SER A 481 15.85 -18.79 -23.83
C SER A 481 14.85 -19.38 -24.85
N TYR A 482 15.05 -20.67 -25.18
CA TYR A 482 14.29 -21.44 -26.17
C TYR A 482 12.77 -21.22 -26.10
N ASN A 483 12.21 -21.13 -24.89
CA ASN A 483 10.77 -21.01 -24.71
C ASN A 483 10.21 -19.64 -25.15
N ASN A 484 10.95 -18.55 -24.95
CA ASN A 484 10.54 -17.20 -25.35
C ASN A 484 10.78 -16.91 -26.83
N ILE A 485 11.76 -17.59 -27.44
CA ILE A 485 11.93 -17.62 -28.89
C ILE A 485 10.77 -18.43 -29.51
N LYS A 486 10.48 -19.62 -28.98
CA LYS A 486 9.42 -20.51 -29.48
C LYS A 486 7.99 -19.96 -29.33
N SER A 487 7.69 -19.23 -28.25
CA SER A 487 6.41 -18.53 -28.09
C SER A 487 6.31 -17.27 -28.95
N GLY A 488 7.38 -16.88 -29.64
CA GLY A 488 7.51 -15.64 -30.39
C GLY A 488 7.54 -14.38 -29.52
N LEU A 489 7.57 -14.51 -28.19
CA LEU A 489 7.54 -13.39 -27.25
C LEU A 489 8.72 -12.42 -27.45
N VAL A 490 9.94 -12.93 -27.69
CA VAL A 490 11.11 -12.07 -27.97
C VAL A 490 10.85 -11.15 -29.17
N LYS A 491 10.23 -11.68 -30.24
CA LYS A 491 9.88 -10.89 -31.42
C LYS A 491 8.78 -9.87 -31.09
N LEU A 492 7.74 -10.27 -30.36
CA LEU A 492 6.65 -9.39 -29.94
C LEU A 492 7.16 -8.20 -29.11
N ILE A 493 8.07 -8.45 -28.16
CA ILE A 493 8.73 -7.39 -27.36
C ILE A 493 9.52 -6.45 -28.27
N CYS A 494 10.37 -6.99 -29.15
CA CYS A 494 11.23 -6.18 -30.00
C CYS A 494 10.43 -5.35 -31.03
N ASP A 495 9.34 -5.90 -31.56
CA ASP A 495 8.45 -5.20 -32.49
C ASP A 495 7.66 -4.06 -31.82
N GLU A 496 7.13 -4.25 -30.60
CA GLU A 496 6.47 -3.16 -29.86
C GLU A 496 7.47 -2.06 -29.47
N LEU A 497 8.66 -2.42 -28.94
CA LEU A 497 9.64 -1.45 -28.45
C LEU A 497 10.08 -0.44 -29.51
N LYS A 498 10.12 -0.82 -30.79
CA LYS A 498 10.39 0.10 -31.91
C LYS A 498 9.38 1.27 -32.00
N THR A 499 8.17 1.12 -31.44
CA THR A 499 7.13 2.16 -31.41
C THR A 499 6.83 2.72 -30.01
N LEU A 500 7.06 1.93 -28.95
CA LEU A 500 6.78 2.34 -27.57
C LEU A 500 7.81 3.35 -27.05
N LEU A 501 9.05 3.30 -27.53
CA LEU A 501 10.12 4.21 -27.07
C LEU A 501 9.92 5.66 -27.54
N GLU A 502 9.10 5.91 -28.56
CA GLU A 502 8.62 7.25 -28.93
C GLU A 502 7.71 7.87 -27.84
N LYS A 503 7.15 7.03 -26.96
CA LYS A 503 6.21 7.37 -25.90
C LYS A 503 6.87 7.32 -24.51
N LEU A 504 8.20 7.39 -24.43
CA LEU A 504 8.91 7.54 -23.17
C LEU A 504 8.39 8.79 -22.42
N PRO A 505 8.21 8.72 -21.09
CA PRO A 505 7.61 9.80 -20.33
C PRO A 505 8.50 11.04 -20.37
N ARG A 506 7.87 12.22 -20.47
CA ARG A 506 8.55 13.52 -20.48
C ARG A 506 7.73 14.56 -19.70
N GLU A 507 8.39 15.58 -19.19
CA GLU A 507 7.73 16.71 -18.54
C GLU A 507 6.83 17.47 -19.55
N GLU A 508 5.80 18.14 -19.05
CA GLU A 508 4.93 18.95 -19.90
C GLU A 508 5.71 20.13 -20.51
N GLY A 509 5.56 20.33 -21.83
CA GLY A 509 6.30 21.35 -22.58
C GLY A 509 7.74 20.99 -22.98
N ALA A 510 8.25 19.79 -22.65
CA ALA A 510 9.57 19.34 -23.09
C ALA A 510 9.56 18.77 -24.53
N ASP A 511 10.57 19.13 -25.33
CA ASP A 511 10.74 18.66 -26.72
C ASP A 511 10.91 17.14 -26.84
N GLY A 512 11.50 16.50 -25.81
CA GLY A 512 11.78 15.07 -25.76
C GLY A 512 11.86 14.55 -24.33
N SER A 513 12.04 13.23 -24.19
CA SER A 513 12.30 12.62 -22.88
C SER A 513 13.77 12.74 -22.50
N ALA A 514 14.04 13.08 -21.24
CA ALA A 514 15.38 13.00 -20.66
C ALA A 514 15.76 11.58 -20.21
N VAL A 515 14.82 10.63 -20.27
CA VAL A 515 15.02 9.23 -19.86
C VAL A 515 15.89 8.51 -20.90
N LYS A 516 17.05 8.02 -20.47
CA LYS A 516 17.94 7.21 -21.32
C LYS A 516 17.43 5.76 -21.40
N VAL A 517 17.81 5.05 -22.46
CA VAL A 517 17.47 3.64 -22.66
C VAL A 517 18.73 2.77 -22.82
N GLY A 518 18.65 1.53 -22.33
CA GLY A 518 19.64 0.47 -22.55
C GLY A 518 18.98 -0.89 -22.76
N PHE A 519 19.72 -1.82 -23.35
CA PHE A 519 19.19 -3.12 -23.78
C PHE A 519 20.15 -4.26 -23.40
N VAL A 520 19.60 -5.32 -22.82
CA VAL A 520 20.30 -6.57 -22.49
C VAL A 520 19.39 -7.73 -22.88
N THR A 521 19.95 -8.76 -23.53
CA THR A 521 19.30 -10.07 -23.64
C THR A 521 20.07 -11.07 -22.78
N TYR A 522 19.40 -12.09 -22.24
CA TYR A 522 20.06 -13.07 -21.40
C TYR A 522 19.43 -14.45 -21.49
N ASP A 523 20.24 -15.46 -21.18
CA ASP A 523 19.80 -16.83 -20.90
C ASP A 523 20.43 -17.26 -19.56
N LYS A 524 21.44 -18.15 -19.59
CA LYS A 524 22.39 -18.37 -18.49
C LYS A 524 23.57 -17.39 -18.51
N VAL A 525 23.81 -16.68 -19.62
CA VAL A 525 24.77 -15.56 -19.73
C VAL A 525 24.07 -14.26 -20.13
N LEU A 526 24.74 -13.11 -19.96
CA LEU A 526 24.21 -11.79 -20.29
C LEU A 526 24.85 -11.23 -21.57
N HIS A 527 24.05 -10.60 -22.43
CA HIS A 527 24.47 -9.97 -23.67
C HIS A 527 24.11 -8.48 -23.62
N PHE A 528 25.11 -7.63 -23.40
CA PHE A 528 24.96 -6.17 -23.42
C PHE A 528 25.11 -5.64 -24.83
N TYR A 529 24.44 -4.53 -25.15
CA TYR A 529 24.52 -3.91 -26.47
C TYR A 529 25.02 -2.46 -26.43
N ASN A 530 26.03 -2.17 -27.24
CA ASN A 530 26.43 -0.82 -27.58
C ASN A 530 25.51 -0.28 -28.67
N VAL A 531 24.76 0.78 -28.35
CA VAL A 531 23.81 1.46 -29.24
C VAL A 531 24.14 2.95 -29.38
N LYS A 532 25.42 3.33 -29.23
CA LYS A 532 25.89 4.71 -29.41
C LYS A 532 25.55 5.24 -30.82
N SER A 533 24.98 6.44 -30.90
CA SER A 533 24.42 7.05 -32.12
C SER A 533 25.40 7.21 -33.29
N ALA A 534 26.71 7.19 -33.03
CA ALA A 534 27.76 7.23 -34.05
C ALA A 534 28.01 5.87 -34.75
N LEU A 535 27.35 4.79 -34.34
CA LEU A 535 27.48 3.46 -34.94
C LEU A 535 26.48 3.24 -36.07
N ALA A 536 26.88 2.54 -37.13
CA ALA A 536 25.97 2.06 -38.17
C ALA A 536 25.25 0.74 -37.81
N GLN A 537 25.84 -0.04 -36.89
CA GLN A 537 25.33 -1.32 -36.40
C GLN A 537 25.61 -1.44 -34.89
N PRO A 538 24.73 -2.07 -34.11
CA PRO A 538 24.97 -2.31 -32.69
C PRO A 538 26.13 -3.31 -32.48
N GLN A 539 26.80 -3.22 -31.33
CA GLN A 539 27.85 -4.18 -30.95
C GLN A 539 27.39 -4.99 -29.73
N MET A 540 27.46 -6.32 -29.79
CA MET A 540 27.16 -7.20 -28.67
C MET A 540 28.41 -7.44 -27.81
N MET A 541 28.26 -7.42 -26.48
CA MET A 541 29.30 -7.74 -25.51
C MET A 541 28.76 -8.78 -24.52
N VAL A 542 29.29 -9.99 -24.56
CA VAL A 542 28.81 -11.12 -23.75
C VAL A 542 29.58 -11.19 -22.44
N VAL A 543 28.85 -11.32 -21.32
CA VAL A 543 29.41 -11.53 -19.98
C VAL A 543 28.93 -12.88 -19.46
N SER A 544 29.85 -13.83 -19.39
CA SER A 544 29.61 -15.21 -18.96
C SER A 544 29.92 -15.46 -17.48
N ASP A 545 30.62 -14.54 -16.81
CA ASP A 545 30.76 -14.57 -15.34
C ASP A 545 29.51 -13.99 -14.70
N THR A 546 28.63 -14.87 -14.24
CA THR A 546 27.41 -14.50 -13.52
C THR A 546 27.59 -14.47 -12.00
N THR A 547 28.80 -14.72 -11.49
CA THR A 547 29.14 -14.69 -10.07
C THR A 547 29.62 -13.30 -9.65
N GLU A 548 30.56 -12.71 -10.39
CA GLU A 548 31.06 -11.35 -10.18
C GLU A 548 30.57 -10.40 -11.29
N MET A 549 29.27 -10.09 -11.26
CA MET A 549 28.62 -9.33 -12.33
C MET A 549 29.11 -7.88 -12.45
N PHE A 550 29.54 -7.53 -13.66
CA PHE A 550 29.95 -6.19 -14.07
C PHE A 550 29.27 -5.77 -15.38
N VAL A 551 29.34 -4.48 -15.71
CA VAL A 551 28.85 -3.94 -16.98
C VAL A 551 30.05 -3.70 -17.91
N PRO A 552 30.08 -4.27 -19.13
CA PRO A 552 31.29 -4.28 -19.97
C PRO A 552 31.56 -2.97 -20.71
N LEU A 553 30.62 -2.02 -20.68
CA LEU A 553 30.77 -0.68 -21.25
C LEU A 553 29.96 0.36 -20.45
N LEU A 554 30.53 1.56 -20.29
CA LEU A 554 29.82 2.72 -19.72
C LEU A 554 29.21 3.56 -20.86
N ASP A 555 30.04 3.90 -21.83
CA ASP A 555 29.72 4.81 -22.91
C ASP A 555 29.03 4.04 -24.06
N GLY A 556 27.80 4.41 -24.41
CA GLY A 556 27.02 3.77 -25.47
C GLY A 556 26.02 2.69 -25.06
N PHE A 557 25.97 2.31 -23.77
CA PHE A 557 24.92 1.43 -23.23
C PHE A 557 23.63 2.20 -22.89
N LEU A 558 23.73 3.27 -22.10
CA LEU A 558 22.60 4.15 -21.76
C LEU A 558 22.60 5.39 -22.65
N VAL A 559 21.69 5.43 -23.62
CA VAL A 559 21.63 6.45 -24.69
C VAL A 559 20.30 7.19 -24.73
N SER A 560 20.29 8.37 -25.35
CA SER A 560 19.04 9.02 -25.81
C SER A 560 18.41 8.16 -26.90
N TYR A 561 17.13 7.79 -26.75
CA TYR A 561 16.44 7.01 -27.78
C TYR A 561 16.38 7.76 -29.12
N GLN A 562 16.16 9.07 -29.10
CA GLN A 562 16.02 9.87 -30.33
C GLN A 562 17.35 9.94 -31.10
N ASP A 563 18.47 10.16 -30.41
CA ASP A 563 19.79 10.25 -31.04
C ASP A 563 20.25 8.90 -31.60
N SER A 564 19.93 7.80 -30.91
CA SER A 564 20.34 6.44 -31.27
C SER A 564 19.29 5.64 -32.03
N LYS A 565 18.16 6.25 -32.42
CA LYS A 565 16.96 5.57 -32.91
C LYS A 565 17.24 4.54 -34.02
N ALA A 566 18.05 4.91 -35.02
CA ALA A 566 18.39 4.03 -36.13
C ALA A 566 19.17 2.76 -35.67
N VAL A 567 20.09 2.92 -34.72
CA VAL A 567 20.89 1.81 -34.16
C VAL A 567 20.03 0.91 -33.27
N ILE A 568 19.10 1.50 -32.51
CA ILE A 568 18.15 0.80 -31.64
C ILE A 568 17.14 -0.01 -32.47
N CYS A 569 16.57 0.56 -33.53
CA CYS A 569 15.70 -0.19 -34.44
C CYS A 569 16.45 -1.36 -35.08
N ASN A 570 17.67 -1.13 -35.59
CA ASN A 570 18.53 -2.17 -36.16
C ASN A 570 18.85 -3.29 -35.16
N LEU A 571 19.07 -2.97 -33.88
CA LEU A 571 19.20 -3.96 -32.80
C LEU A 571 17.93 -4.78 -32.60
N LEU A 572 16.77 -4.11 -32.47
CA LEU A 572 15.48 -4.76 -32.24
C LEU A 572 14.99 -5.59 -33.44
N ASP A 573 15.44 -5.27 -34.66
CA ASP A 573 15.23 -6.10 -35.84
C ASP A 573 16.13 -7.36 -35.83
N GLN A 574 17.36 -7.25 -35.29
CA GLN A 574 18.31 -8.37 -35.25
C GLN A 574 18.11 -9.35 -34.10
N ILE A 575 17.74 -8.91 -32.89
CA ILE A 575 17.64 -9.78 -31.69
C ILE A 575 16.81 -11.07 -31.94
N PRO A 576 15.61 -11.02 -32.55
CA PRO A 576 14.84 -12.24 -32.81
C PRO A 576 15.52 -13.23 -33.76
N THR A 577 16.41 -12.76 -34.64
CA THR A 577 17.20 -13.60 -35.55
C THR A 577 18.49 -14.10 -34.90
N MET A 578 19.14 -13.31 -34.05
CA MET A 578 20.36 -13.70 -33.32
C MET A 578 20.18 -14.96 -32.48
N PHE A 579 18.99 -15.15 -31.89
CA PHE A 579 18.69 -16.26 -30.96
C PHE A 579 17.68 -17.27 -31.54
N ALA A 580 17.36 -17.20 -32.84
CA ALA A 580 16.30 -18.00 -33.46
C ALA A 580 16.47 -19.53 -33.29
N ASP A 581 17.72 -20.02 -33.39
CA ASP A 581 18.08 -21.43 -33.27
C ASP A 581 18.61 -21.80 -31.86
N THR A 582 18.30 -21.00 -30.83
CA THR A 582 18.80 -21.29 -29.47
C THR A 582 18.26 -22.60 -28.90
N ALA A 583 19.13 -23.36 -28.24
CA ALA A 583 18.79 -24.58 -27.50
C ALA A 583 18.83 -24.37 -25.97
N GLU A 584 19.14 -23.16 -25.50
CA GLU A 584 19.30 -22.87 -24.07
C GLU A 584 17.94 -22.88 -23.35
N SER A 585 17.84 -23.68 -22.30
CA SER A 585 16.60 -23.90 -21.53
C SER A 585 16.70 -23.50 -20.06
N GLU A 586 17.91 -23.21 -19.56
CA GLU A 586 18.14 -22.67 -18.22
C GLU A 586 18.38 -21.16 -18.28
N THR A 587 18.01 -20.44 -17.22
CA THR A 587 18.22 -18.99 -17.10
C THR A 587 18.80 -18.59 -15.74
N VAL A 588 19.41 -17.39 -15.68
CA VAL A 588 19.77 -16.67 -14.45
C VAL A 588 18.80 -15.51 -14.19
N PHE A 589 18.73 -15.00 -12.95
CA PHE A 589 17.82 -13.90 -12.59
C PHE A 589 18.44 -12.85 -11.66
N ALA A 590 18.95 -13.22 -10.49
CA ALA A 590 19.65 -12.26 -9.62
C ALA A 590 20.86 -11.57 -10.31
N PRO A 591 21.68 -12.25 -11.14
CA PRO A 591 22.72 -11.61 -11.96
C PRO A 591 22.19 -10.53 -12.92
N VAL A 592 20.99 -10.74 -13.49
CA VAL A 592 20.33 -9.78 -14.41
C VAL A 592 19.98 -8.48 -13.69
N ILE A 593 19.44 -8.59 -12.47
CA ILE A 593 19.16 -7.41 -11.64
C ILE A 593 20.47 -6.74 -11.19
N GLN A 594 21.48 -7.50 -10.79
CA GLN A 594 22.78 -6.97 -10.37
C GLN A 594 23.45 -6.15 -11.50
N ALA A 595 23.43 -6.66 -12.74
CA ALA A 595 23.90 -5.93 -13.91
C ALA A 595 23.18 -4.58 -14.10
N GLY A 596 21.87 -4.52 -13.82
CA GLY A 596 21.09 -3.29 -13.81
C GLY A 596 21.50 -2.31 -12.71
N VAL A 597 21.74 -2.79 -11.49
CA VAL A 597 22.25 -1.99 -10.36
C VAL A 597 23.61 -1.39 -10.70
N GLU A 598 24.55 -2.21 -11.17
CA GLU A 598 25.90 -1.75 -11.54
C GLU A 598 25.88 -0.77 -12.74
N ALA A 599 24.93 -0.91 -13.67
CA ALA A 599 24.76 0.05 -14.77
C ALA A 599 24.31 1.43 -14.30
N PHE A 600 23.27 1.50 -13.46
CA PHE A 600 22.79 2.77 -12.91
C PHE A 600 23.84 3.44 -12.00
N LYS A 601 24.58 2.62 -11.25
CA LYS A 601 25.72 3.03 -10.41
C LYS A 601 26.88 3.61 -11.24
N ALA A 602 27.28 2.94 -12.32
CA ALA A 602 28.31 3.43 -13.24
C ALA A 602 27.90 4.71 -13.99
N ALA A 603 26.60 4.93 -14.20
CA ALA A 603 26.04 6.13 -14.84
C ALA A 603 25.71 7.30 -13.87
N GLU A 604 26.04 7.17 -12.57
CA GLU A 604 25.62 8.09 -11.49
C GLU A 604 24.10 8.44 -11.53
N CYS A 605 23.23 7.51 -11.90
CA CYS A 605 21.78 7.75 -12.05
C CYS A 605 20.90 6.75 -11.29
N SER A 606 19.60 7.04 -11.24
CA SER A 606 18.56 6.10 -10.83
C SER A 606 17.91 5.48 -12.07
N GLY A 607 17.04 4.49 -11.92
CA GLY A 607 16.40 3.90 -13.10
C GLY A 607 15.44 2.76 -12.84
N LYS A 608 14.88 2.22 -13.93
CA LYS A 608 13.90 1.12 -13.92
C LYS A 608 14.35 0.00 -14.84
N LEU A 609 14.38 -1.23 -14.31
CA LEU A 609 14.54 -2.45 -15.09
C LEU A 609 13.16 -2.93 -15.54
N PHE A 610 13.05 -3.29 -16.81
CA PHE A 610 11.90 -3.98 -17.40
C PHE A 610 12.38 -5.39 -17.75
N ILE A 611 12.15 -6.34 -16.84
CA ILE A 611 12.63 -7.72 -16.98
C ILE A 611 11.49 -8.59 -17.54
N PHE A 612 11.73 -9.23 -18.68
CA PHE A 612 10.82 -10.21 -19.28
C PHE A 612 11.43 -11.60 -19.05
N GLN A 613 10.73 -12.46 -18.29
CA GLN A 613 11.25 -13.74 -17.81
C GLN A 613 10.16 -14.83 -17.90
N SER A 614 10.53 -16.04 -18.30
CA SER A 614 9.54 -17.11 -18.52
C SER A 614 9.57 -18.26 -17.50
N PHE A 615 10.76 -18.68 -17.06
CA PHE A 615 10.93 -19.85 -16.18
C PHE A 615 11.57 -19.52 -14.82
N MET A 616 11.55 -20.51 -13.92
CA MET A 616 12.38 -20.49 -12.71
C MET A 616 13.87 -20.49 -13.13
N PRO A 617 14.71 -19.60 -12.57
CA PRO A 617 16.14 -19.57 -12.87
C PRO A 617 16.88 -20.76 -12.23
N THR A 618 17.20 -21.76 -13.04
CA THR A 618 17.86 -23.01 -12.61
C THR A 618 19.35 -23.09 -12.91
N ALA A 619 19.91 -22.18 -13.72
CA ALA A 619 21.35 -22.20 -14.04
C ALA A 619 22.21 -22.01 -12.78
N GLU A 620 23.43 -22.56 -12.75
CA GLU A 620 24.36 -22.39 -11.62
C GLU A 620 24.90 -20.95 -11.57
N ALA A 621 24.28 -20.13 -10.72
CA ALA A 621 24.63 -18.74 -10.45
C ALA A 621 24.12 -18.30 -9.05
N PRO A 622 24.58 -17.16 -8.51
CA PRO A 622 23.96 -16.55 -7.33
C PRO A 622 22.45 -16.40 -7.51
N GLY A 623 21.68 -16.78 -6.49
CA GLY A 623 20.22 -16.72 -6.52
C GLY A 623 19.52 -17.84 -7.31
N LYS A 624 20.23 -18.88 -7.79
CA LYS A 624 19.64 -20.11 -8.34
C LYS A 624 18.49 -20.63 -7.46
N LEU A 625 17.33 -20.85 -8.07
CA LEU A 625 16.16 -21.39 -7.38
C LEU A 625 16.04 -22.91 -7.59
N LYS A 626 15.21 -23.53 -6.75
CA LYS A 626 14.87 -24.96 -6.79
C LYS A 626 13.37 -25.08 -6.55
N ASN A 627 12.73 -26.07 -7.18
CA ASN A 627 11.32 -26.32 -6.91
C ASN A 627 11.14 -26.75 -5.44
N ARG A 628 10.42 -25.90 -4.68
CA ARG A 628 10.11 -26.04 -3.26
C ARG A 628 8.60 -26.02 -2.97
N ASP A 629 7.76 -26.19 -4.00
CA ASP A 629 6.30 -26.28 -3.83
C ASP A 629 5.92 -27.63 -3.20
N ASP A 630 5.64 -27.64 -1.90
CA ASP A 630 5.11 -28.81 -1.19
C ASP A 630 3.69 -28.54 -0.68
N LYS A 631 2.72 -29.08 -1.41
CA LYS A 631 1.29 -29.01 -1.08
C LYS A 631 0.94 -29.61 0.30
N LYS A 632 1.83 -30.42 0.90
CA LYS A 632 1.65 -30.96 2.27
C LYS A 632 1.84 -29.89 3.35
N LEU A 633 2.42 -28.73 3.02
CA LEU A 633 2.61 -27.63 3.97
C LEU A 633 1.37 -26.74 4.09
N VAL A 634 0.41 -26.81 3.16
CA VAL A 634 -0.84 -26.03 3.18
C VAL A 634 -1.70 -26.43 4.40
N ASN A 635 -2.27 -25.43 5.08
CA ASN A 635 -2.95 -25.53 6.38
C ASN A 635 -2.08 -26.03 7.55
N THR A 636 -0.74 -25.95 7.45
CA THR A 636 0.17 -26.27 8.56
C THR A 636 0.87 -25.02 9.10
N ASP A 637 1.43 -25.10 10.31
CA ASP A 637 2.26 -24.02 10.88
C ASP A 637 3.51 -23.67 10.03
N LYS A 638 3.87 -24.55 9.08
CA LYS A 638 4.96 -24.36 8.12
C LYS A 638 4.51 -23.72 6.81
N GLU A 639 3.22 -23.53 6.55
CA GLU A 639 2.71 -22.96 5.29
C GLU A 639 3.38 -21.62 4.94
N LYS A 640 3.71 -20.82 5.96
CA LYS A 640 4.44 -19.56 5.83
C LYS A 640 5.75 -19.65 5.04
N THR A 641 6.43 -20.81 5.02
CA THR A 641 7.67 -20.97 4.24
C THR A 641 7.42 -21.00 2.72
N LEU A 642 6.19 -21.25 2.27
CA LEU A 642 5.79 -21.11 0.86
C LEU A 642 5.63 -19.63 0.46
N PHE A 643 5.37 -18.73 1.41
CA PHE A 643 5.19 -17.29 1.19
C PHE A 643 6.44 -16.46 1.50
N GLN A 644 7.41 -17.01 2.24
CA GLN A 644 8.69 -16.37 2.55
C GLN A 644 9.66 -16.49 1.35
N PRO A 645 10.33 -15.41 0.91
CA PRO A 645 11.38 -15.46 -0.10
C PRO A 645 12.60 -16.26 0.38
N GLN A 646 13.39 -16.80 -0.55
CA GLN A 646 14.70 -17.37 -0.23
C GLN A 646 15.70 -16.24 0.11
N LYS A 647 16.15 -16.23 1.37
CA LYS A 647 17.05 -15.20 1.93
C LYS A 647 18.48 -15.30 1.43
N GLY A 648 19.29 -14.28 1.72
CA GLY A 648 20.68 -14.17 1.26
C GLY A 648 20.75 -13.23 0.06
N VAL A 649 21.04 -13.77 -1.13
CA VAL A 649 21.25 -12.99 -2.36
C VAL A 649 20.12 -12.01 -2.63
N TYR A 650 18.85 -12.46 -2.62
CA TYR A 650 17.70 -11.59 -2.86
C TYR A 650 17.51 -10.50 -1.79
N GLU A 651 17.74 -10.81 -0.52
CA GLU A 651 17.62 -9.83 0.58
C GLU A 651 18.72 -8.74 0.51
N GLN A 652 19.90 -9.08 -0.02
CA GLN A 652 20.97 -8.11 -0.26
C GLN A 652 20.68 -7.29 -1.51
N LEU A 653 20.29 -7.94 -2.60
CA LEU A 653 19.92 -7.33 -3.88
C LEU A 653 18.76 -6.31 -3.73
N CYS A 654 17.76 -6.57 -2.87
CA CYS A 654 16.74 -5.59 -2.50
C CYS A 654 17.36 -4.29 -1.95
N LYS A 655 18.33 -4.39 -1.04
CA LYS A 655 18.98 -3.23 -0.41
C LYS A 655 19.84 -2.47 -1.41
N ASP A 656 20.63 -3.18 -2.21
CA ASP A 656 21.51 -2.58 -3.22
C ASP A 656 20.69 -1.86 -4.31
N CYS A 657 19.57 -2.45 -4.72
CA CYS A 657 18.62 -1.78 -5.63
C CYS A 657 18.05 -0.49 -5.04
N VAL A 658 17.57 -0.52 -3.78
CA VAL A 658 16.99 0.67 -3.13
C VAL A 658 18.04 1.76 -2.90
N VAL A 659 19.25 1.41 -2.45
CA VAL A 659 20.35 2.35 -2.25
C VAL A 659 20.76 3.05 -3.55
N GLN A 660 20.74 2.34 -4.68
CA GLN A 660 21.04 2.92 -6.00
C GLN A 660 19.85 3.70 -6.61
N GLY A 661 18.60 3.42 -6.20
CA GLY A 661 17.41 3.91 -6.90
C GLY A 661 17.10 3.09 -8.16
N CYS A 662 17.39 1.78 -8.13
CA CYS A 662 17.05 0.79 -9.15
C CYS A 662 15.67 0.17 -8.83
N CYS A 663 14.65 0.51 -9.61
CA CYS A 663 13.32 -0.09 -9.56
C CYS A 663 13.24 -1.31 -10.49
N VAL A 664 12.54 -2.37 -10.10
CA VAL A 664 12.40 -3.59 -10.93
C VAL A 664 10.94 -3.89 -11.25
N ASP A 665 10.53 -3.72 -12.51
CA ASP A 665 9.30 -4.31 -13.04
C ASP A 665 9.61 -5.67 -13.68
N LEU A 666 8.74 -6.66 -13.41
CA LEU A 666 8.94 -8.06 -13.79
C LEU A 666 7.71 -8.59 -14.53
N PHE A 667 7.87 -8.90 -15.82
CA PHE A 667 6.87 -9.48 -16.69
C PHE A 667 7.13 -10.98 -16.81
N LEU A 668 6.17 -11.79 -16.34
CA LEU A 668 6.32 -13.24 -16.19
C LEU A 668 5.39 -14.01 -17.13
N PHE A 669 5.95 -15.00 -17.82
CA PHE A 669 5.24 -15.82 -18.82
C PHE A 669 5.25 -17.32 -18.47
N PRO A 670 4.84 -17.73 -17.25
CA PRO A 670 4.99 -19.10 -16.78
C PRO A 670 3.98 -20.08 -17.39
N ASN A 671 4.44 -21.30 -17.65
CA ASN A 671 3.57 -22.48 -17.79
C ASN A 671 3.73 -23.49 -16.63
N GLN A 672 4.61 -23.20 -15.66
CA GLN A 672 4.88 -24.03 -14.49
C GLN A 672 5.29 -23.17 -13.28
N TYR A 673 5.53 -23.80 -12.13
CA TYR A 673 5.93 -23.14 -10.88
C TYR A 673 7.25 -22.34 -11.02
N LEU A 674 7.26 -21.12 -10.48
CA LEU A 674 8.37 -20.16 -10.55
C LEU A 674 9.12 -19.97 -9.22
N ASP A 675 8.49 -20.30 -8.09
CA ASP A 675 8.83 -19.70 -6.77
C ASP A 675 8.69 -18.16 -6.79
N LEU A 676 7.48 -17.71 -7.12
CA LEU A 676 7.16 -16.29 -7.21
C LEU A 676 7.34 -15.57 -5.87
N ALA A 677 7.18 -16.28 -4.75
CA ALA A 677 7.44 -15.76 -3.41
C ALA A 677 8.89 -15.26 -3.24
N THR A 678 9.85 -15.77 -4.03
CA THR A 678 11.21 -15.26 -4.11
C THR A 678 11.40 -14.29 -5.27
N MET A 679 10.97 -14.64 -6.49
CA MET A 679 11.24 -13.82 -7.69
C MET A 679 10.61 -12.43 -7.63
N ALA A 680 9.44 -12.31 -7.00
CA ALA A 680 8.74 -11.03 -6.84
C ALA A 680 9.23 -10.19 -5.64
N ASP A 681 10.18 -10.68 -4.84
CA ASP A 681 10.61 -9.99 -3.61
C ASP A 681 11.34 -8.67 -3.90
N VAL A 682 12.24 -8.66 -4.90
CA VAL A 682 12.95 -7.45 -5.33
C VAL A 682 12.02 -6.41 -5.98
N PRO A 683 11.14 -6.77 -6.95
CA PRO A 683 10.08 -5.87 -7.41
C PRO A 683 9.24 -5.27 -6.26
N SER A 684 8.88 -6.09 -5.26
CA SER A 684 8.02 -5.67 -4.16
C SER A 684 8.70 -4.69 -3.19
N HIS A 685 10.00 -4.82 -2.93
CA HIS A 685 10.72 -3.90 -2.03
C HIS A 685 11.29 -2.66 -2.75
N THR A 686 11.47 -2.72 -4.08
CA THR A 686 11.95 -1.59 -4.90
C THR A 686 10.84 -0.64 -5.39
N GLY A 687 9.57 -0.93 -5.06
CA GLY A 687 8.39 -0.16 -5.48
C GLY A 687 7.90 -0.48 -6.90
N GLY A 688 8.49 -1.49 -7.54
CA GLY A 688 8.14 -1.97 -8.86
C GLY A 688 6.87 -2.83 -8.90
N SER A 689 6.70 -3.56 -9.99
CA SER A 689 5.45 -4.24 -10.37
C SER A 689 5.72 -5.65 -10.88
N VAL A 690 4.76 -6.55 -10.70
CA VAL A 690 4.83 -7.91 -11.25
C VAL A 690 3.60 -8.15 -12.11
N TYR A 691 3.82 -8.51 -13.36
CA TYR A 691 2.78 -8.88 -14.33
C TYR A 691 2.92 -10.37 -14.65
N LYS A 692 1.81 -11.11 -14.78
CA LYS A 692 1.85 -12.59 -14.84
C LYS A 692 0.85 -13.14 -15.87
N TYR A 693 1.38 -13.71 -16.95
CA TYR A 693 0.61 -14.27 -18.07
C TYR A 693 0.72 -15.81 -18.05
N ASN A 694 -0.13 -16.44 -17.24
CA ASN A 694 -0.19 -17.90 -17.07
C ASN A 694 -0.50 -18.59 -18.42
N ASN A 695 0.41 -19.44 -18.91
CA ASN A 695 0.31 -20.19 -20.16
C ASN A 695 0.14 -19.30 -21.41
N PHE A 696 0.88 -18.20 -21.47
CA PHE A 696 0.85 -17.19 -22.54
C PHE A 696 0.79 -17.79 -23.96
N GLN A 697 -0.19 -17.34 -24.74
CA GLN A 697 -0.32 -17.60 -26.18
C GLN A 697 -0.40 -16.26 -26.93
N MET A 698 0.47 -16.03 -27.92
CA MET A 698 0.58 -14.74 -28.61
C MET A 698 -0.78 -14.26 -29.14
N GLU A 699 -1.57 -15.18 -29.68
CA GLU A 699 -2.86 -14.94 -30.32
C GLU A 699 -3.97 -14.52 -29.35
N THR A 700 -3.85 -14.83 -28.05
CA THR A 700 -4.91 -14.55 -27.05
C THR A 700 -4.47 -13.62 -25.90
N ASP A 701 -3.15 -13.56 -25.64
CA ASP A 701 -2.52 -12.79 -24.56
C ASP A 701 -1.64 -11.64 -25.07
N GLY A 702 -1.24 -11.64 -26.35
CA GLY A 702 -0.28 -10.68 -26.89
C GLY A 702 -0.67 -9.22 -26.62
N GLU A 703 -1.86 -8.80 -27.03
CA GLU A 703 -2.36 -7.44 -26.77
C GLU A 703 -2.67 -7.15 -25.28
N HIS A 704 -2.88 -8.17 -24.44
CA HIS A 704 -3.03 -7.99 -22.99
C HIS A 704 -1.66 -7.64 -22.37
N PHE A 705 -0.63 -8.42 -22.69
CA PHE A 705 0.75 -8.10 -22.32
C PHE A 705 1.21 -6.74 -22.87
N LEU A 706 0.98 -6.47 -24.16
CA LEU A 706 1.38 -5.19 -24.76
C LEU A 706 0.64 -4.01 -24.14
N ALA A 707 -0.64 -4.15 -23.77
CA ALA A 707 -1.36 -3.09 -23.03
C ALA A 707 -0.72 -2.79 -21.66
N ASP A 708 -0.33 -3.80 -20.89
CA ASP A 708 0.39 -3.61 -19.62
C ASP A 708 1.77 -2.99 -19.81
N LEU A 709 2.55 -3.44 -20.79
CA LEU A 709 3.87 -2.88 -21.10
C LEU A 709 3.76 -1.41 -21.53
N ARG A 710 2.81 -1.10 -22.43
CA ARG A 710 2.48 0.27 -22.85
C ARG A 710 2.11 1.14 -21.65
N LYS A 711 1.25 0.66 -20.74
CA LYS A 711 0.90 1.39 -19.50
C LYS A 711 2.13 1.59 -18.60
N SER A 712 2.91 0.53 -18.34
CA SER A 712 4.05 0.55 -17.40
C SER A 712 5.19 1.50 -17.82
N VAL A 713 5.49 1.61 -19.12
CA VAL A 713 6.50 2.56 -19.64
C VAL A 713 6.01 4.01 -19.55
N GLN A 714 4.71 4.27 -19.72
CA GLN A 714 4.13 5.61 -19.77
C GLN A 714 3.66 6.16 -18.40
N LYS A 715 3.83 5.42 -17.29
CA LYS A 715 3.38 5.89 -15.96
C LYS A 715 4.10 7.15 -15.51
N HIS A 716 3.38 8.02 -14.81
CA HIS A 716 3.99 9.07 -13.99
C HIS A 716 4.70 8.40 -12.79
N ILE A 717 6.01 8.67 -12.64
CA ILE A 717 6.90 7.94 -11.75
C ILE A 717 8.00 8.85 -11.19
N GLY A 718 8.31 8.67 -9.90
CA GLY A 718 9.41 9.33 -9.20
C GLY A 718 10.44 8.32 -8.70
N PHE A 719 11.73 8.66 -8.78
CA PHE A 719 12.87 7.81 -8.46
C PHE A 719 13.60 8.23 -7.19
N ASP A 720 14.39 7.31 -6.62
CA ASP A 720 15.23 7.54 -5.44
C ASP A 720 14.44 8.18 -4.28
N ALA A 721 13.30 7.58 -3.97
CA ALA A 721 12.22 8.21 -3.23
C ALA A 721 12.24 7.82 -1.75
N ILE A 722 12.06 8.81 -0.88
CA ILE A 722 11.96 8.63 0.58
C ILE A 722 10.71 9.35 1.07
N MET A 723 9.75 8.58 1.60
CA MET A 723 8.54 9.09 2.20
C MET A 723 8.66 9.10 3.73
N ARG A 724 8.26 10.21 4.35
CA ARG A 724 8.17 10.37 5.81
C ARG A 724 6.81 10.91 6.21
N VAL A 725 6.08 10.17 7.04
CA VAL A 725 4.86 10.65 7.69
C VAL A 725 5.23 11.28 9.05
N ARG A 726 4.75 12.51 9.27
CA ARG A 726 4.83 13.24 10.53
C ARG A 726 3.42 13.41 11.09
N THR A 727 3.33 13.47 12.41
CA THR A 727 2.07 13.56 13.16
C THR A 727 2.11 14.72 14.16
N SER A 728 0.96 15.19 14.61
CA SER A 728 0.90 16.07 15.79
C SER A 728 1.16 15.30 17.08
N THR A 729 1.46 16.04 18.15
CA THR A 729 1.71 15.49 19.49
C THR A 729 0.54 14.61 19.95
N GLY A 730 0.87 13.49 20.59
CA GLY A 730 -0.09 12.50 21.11
C GLY A 730 -0.22 11.21 20.27
N PHE A 731 0.22 11.19 19.01
CA PHE A 731 0.24 9.97 18.20
C PHE A 731 1.42 9.94 17.21
N ARG A 732 1.80 8.73 16.75
CA ARG A 732 2.80 8.54 15.69
C ARG A 732 2.47 7.38 14.77
N ALA A 733 3.06 7.39 13.58
CA ALA A 733 3.14 6.21 12.73
C ALA A 733 4.05 5.15 13.39
N THR A 734 3.67 3.87 13.34
CA THR A 734 4.47 2.75 13.88
C THR A 734 4.75 1.66 12.86
N ASP A 735 3.82 1.41 11.94
CA ASP A 735 3.92 0.35 10.94
C ASP A 735 3.51 0.84 9.56
N PHE A 736 4.16 0.28 8.55
CA PHE A 736 4.00 0.67 7.15
C PHE A 736 3.77 -0.60 6.30
N PHE A 737 2.85 -0.52 5.34
CA PHE A 737 2.42 -1.62 4.50
C PHE A 737 2.33 -1.13 3.04
N GLY A 738 3.30 -1.49 2.22
CA GLY A 738 3.42 -1.02 0.84
C GLY A 738 4.32 -1.93 0.01
N ALA A 739 4.56 -1.55 -1.25
CA ALA A 739 5.72 -2.02 -2.01
C ALA A 739 6.92 -1.12 -1.66
N ILE A 740 7.59 -1.41 -0.54
CA ILE A 740 8.51 -0.49 0.15
C ILE A 740 9.68 -1.25 0.79
N HIS A 741 10.78 -0.52 1.03
CA HIS A 741 11.87 -0.93 1.91
C HIS A 741 11.99 0.03 3.10
N MET A 742 12.58 -0.43 4.21
CA MET A 742 12.80 0.39 5.40
C MET A 742 14.07 -0.07 6.14
N ASN A 743 15.12 0.76 6.16
CA ASN A 743 16.30 0.51 7.00
C ASN A 743 16.14 1.03 8.45
N ASN A 744 15.11 1.86 8.72
CA ASN A 744 14.76 2.35 10.04
C ASN A 744 13.23 2.38 10.25
N THR A 745 12.74 2.72 11.44
CA THR A 745 11.30 2.67 11.79
C THR A 745 10.46 3.87 11.33
N THR A 746 11.02 4.79 10.52
CA THR A 746 10.41 6.10 10.28
C THR A 746 10.54 6.67 8.86
N ASP A 747 11.54 6.25 8.09
CA ASP A 747 11.71 6.61 6.69
C ASP A 747 11.32 5.41 5.80
N VAL A 748 10.44 5.65 4.84
CA VAL A 748 9.96 4.65 3.88
C VAL A 748 10.71 4.86 2.58
N GLU A 749 11.59 3.92 2.24
CA GLU A 749 12.49 3.97 1.07
C GLU A 749 11.86 3.22 -0.11
N MET A 750 11.90 3.83 -1.29
CA MET A 750 11.33 3.29 -2.53
C MET A 750 12.26 3.62 -3.68
N ALA A 751 12.78 2.61 -4.39
CA ALA A 751 13.72 2.85 -5.48
C ALA A 751 13.06 3.63 -6.63
N ALA A 752 11.77 3.35 -6.88
CA ALA A 752 10.83 4.29 -7.49
C ALA A 752 9.43 4.13 -6.89
N VAL A 753 8.57 5.12 -7.14
CA VAL A 753 7.14 5.12 -6.80
C VAL A 753 6.37 5.65 -8.00
N ASP A 754 5.31 4.94 -8.43
CA ASP A 754 4.43 5.36 -9.53
C ASP A 754 3.08 5.89 -9.04
N CYS A 755 2.27 6.41 -9.96
CA CYS A 755 0.95 6.97 -9.68
C CYS A 755 -0.08 6.01 -9.07
N ASP A 756 0.17 4.70 -9.09
CA ASP A 756 -0.77 3.67 -8.65
C ASP A 756 -0.40 3.09 -7.28
N LYS A 757 0.88 3.18 -6.86
CA LYS A 757 1.37 2.64 -5.58
C LYS A 757 0.79 3.42 -4.39
N ALA A 758 0.22 2.69 -3.44
CA ALA A 758 -0.19 3.26 -2.16
C ALA A 758 0.45 2.53 -0.96
N VAL A 759 0.97 3.33 -0.01
CA VAL A 759 1.50 2.87 1.26
C VAL A 759 0.44 3.11 2.34
N THR A 760 0.08 2.05 3.06
CA THR A 760 -0.82 2.13 4.20
C THR A 760 0.00 2.27 5.47
N VAL A 761 -0.35 3.22 6.33
CA VAL A 761 0.42 3.63 7.51
C VAL A 761 -0.46 3.50 8.74
N GLU A 762 -0.04 2.68 9.69
CA GLU A 762 -0.73 2.47 10.96
C GLU A 762 -0.18 3.40 12.04
N PHE A 763 -1.08 3.94 12.85
CA PHE A 763 -0.79 4.86 13.93
C PHE A 763 -1.08 4.25 15.30
N LYS A 764 -0.33 4.71 16.31
CA LYS A 764 -0.57 4.43 17.73
C LYS A 764 -0.48 5.73 18.54
N HIS A 765 -1.14 5.73 19.70
CA HIS A 765 -0.99 6.79 20.69
C HIS A 765 0.41 6.77 21.29
N ASP A 766 1.00 7.96 21.42
CA ASP A 766 2.15 8.26 22.26
C ASP A 766 1.74 9.01 23.53
N ASP A 767 0.61 9.73 23.49
CA ASP A 767 0.00 10.46 24.61
C ASP A 767 -1.52 10.62 24.35
N ALA A 768 -2.22 11.40 25.16
CA ALA A 768 -3.57 11.85 24.87
C ALA A 768 -3.62 12.85 23.68
N LEU A 769 -4.74 12.88 22.97
CA LEU A 769 -5.05 13.86 21.92
C LEU A 769 -6.09 14.86 22.44
N SER A 770 -6.08 16.09 21.90
CA SER A 770 -7.03 17.15 22.24
C SER A 770 -8.16 17.23 21.21
N GLU A 771 -9.42 17.31 21.66
CA GLU A 771 -10.59 17.57 20.80
C GLU A 771 -10.50 18.97 20.15
N GLU A 772 -9.96 19.95 20.86
CA GLU A 772 -9.77 21.32 20.35
C GLU A 772 -8.73 21.33 19.21
N SER A 773 -7.59 20.67 19.40
CA SER A 773 -6.51 20.65 18.40
C SER A 773 -6.78 19.70 17.24
N GLY A 774 -7.48 18.59 17.49
CA GLY A 774 -7.57 17.47 16.55
C GLY A 774 -6.23 16.73 16.41
N ALA A 775 -6.08 16.01 15.30
CA ALA A 775 -4.86 15.28 14.96
C ALA A 775 -4.38 15.67 13.56
N LEU A 776 -3.10 16.05 13.43
CA LEU A 776 -2.52 16.46 12.15
C LEU A 776 -1.62 15.37 11.59
N ILE A 777 -1.71 15.11 10.29
CA ILE A 777 -0.83 14.24 9.51
C ILE A 777 -0.16 15.09 8.43
N GLN A 778 1.14 14.94 8.26
CA GLN A 778 1.88 15.48 7.12
C GLN A 778 2.71 14.36 6.50
N CYS A 779 2.28 13.87 5.34
CA CYS A 779 3.12 13.06 4.47
C CYS A 779 4.05 13.97 3.67
N ALA A 780 5.33 13.61 3.61
CA ALA A 780 6.31 14.27 2.75
C ALA A 780 7.08 13.21 1.95
N LEU A 781 7.00 13.27 0.62
CA LEU A 781 7.73 12.42 -0.31
C LEU A 781 8.84 13.24 -0.98
N LEU A 782 10.09 12.95 -0.63
CA LEU A 782 11.27 13.45 -1.34
C LEU A 782 11.62 12.48 -2.47
N TYR A 783 11.75 12.95 -3.72
CA TYR A 783 12.05 12.10 -4.87
C TYR A 783 12.78 12.87 -6.00
N THR A 784 13.24 12.15 -7.02
CA THR A 784 13.78 12.70 -8.27
C THR A 784 12.79 12.44 -9.40
N ASN A 785 12.37 13.47 -10.14
CA ASN A 785 11.48 13.30 -11.30
C ASN A 785 12.24 12.82 -12.55
N ILE A 786 11.49 12.54 -13.62
CA ILE A 786 12.01 12.05 -14.91
C ILE A 786 12.96 13.04 -15.64
N SER A 787 12.98 14.32 -15.23
CA SER A 787 13.92 15.34 -15.73
C SER A 787 15.19 15.53 -14.88
N GLY A 788 15.41 14.73 -13.83
CA GLY A 788 16.60 14.84 -12.97
C GLY A 788 16.51 15.98 -11.94
N GLN A 789 15.31 16.42 -11.58
CA GLN A 789 15.08 17.45 -10.57
C GLN A 789 14.67 16.81 -9.24
N ARG A 790 15.29 17.24 -8.14
CA ARG A 790 14.89 16.82 -6.79
C ARG A 790 13.65 17.60 -6.34
N ARG A 791 12.57 16.88 -6.05
CA ARG A 791 11.24 17.40 -5.73
C ARG A 791 10.79 16.87 -4.37
N LEU A 792 9.97 17.64 -3.66
CA LEU A 792 9.43 17.25 -2.37
C LEU A 792 7.92 17.52 -2.32
N ARG A 793 7.12 16.48 -2.55
CA ARG A 793 5.65 16.55 -2.49
C ARG A 793 5.18 16.45 -1.05
N VAL A 794 4.24 17.31 -0.66
CA VAL A 794 3.66 17.36 0.69
C VAL A 794 2.15 17.15 0.60
N HIS A 795 1.61 16.32 1.50
CA HIS A 795 0.18 16.17 1.74
C HIS A 795 -0.11 16.36 3.22
N ASN A 796 -0.92 17.36 3.55
CA ASN A 796 -1.32 17.71 4.90
C ASN A 796 -2.79 17.33 5.11
N LEU A 797 -3.12 16.66 6.22
CA LEU A 797 -4.48 16.28 6.58
C LEU A 797 -4.74 16.55 8.06
N SER A 798 -5.87 17.19 8.36
CA SER A 798 -6.34 17.49 9.71
C SER A 798 -7.58 16.66 10.03
N LEU A 799 -7.48 15.83 11.07
CA LEU A 799 -8.54 14.95 11.56
C LEU A 799 -9.13 15.50 12.86
N ASN A 800 -10.37 15.14 13.16
CA ASN A 800 -10.95 15.42 14.48
C ASN A 800 -10.43 14.41 15.52
N CYS A 801 -10.58 14.76 16.79
CA CYS A 801 -10.40 13.86 17.92
C CYS A 801 -11.67 13.88 18.77
N SER A 802 -12.04 12.74 19.35
CA SER A 802 -13.17 12.67 20.30
C SER A 802 -12.95 11.66 21.42
N SER A 803 -13.43 12.01 22.60
CA SER A 803 -13.64 11.14 23.76
C SER A 803 -14.88 10.24 23.62
N GLN A 804 -15.76 10.53 22.66
CA GLN A 804 -17.02 9.82 22.43
C GLN A 804 -16.87 8.81 21.28
N LEU A 805 -17.08 7.53 21.58
CA LEU A 805 -17.00 6.45 20.58
C LEU A 805 -18.01 6.62 19.43
N SER A 806 -19.15 7.27 19.66
CA SER A 806 -20.16 7.53 18.63
C SER A 806 -19.61 8.33 17.45
N GLU A 807 -18.74 9.31 17.69
CA GLU A 807 -18.19 10.16 16.63
C GLU A 807 -17.09 9.43 15.85
N LEU A 808 -16.31 8.59 16.53
CA LEU A 808 -15.36 7.68 15.88
C LEU A 808 -16.08 6.74 14.90
N TYR A 809 -17.16 6.06 15.33
CA TYR A 809 -17.90 5.12 14.48
C TYR A 809 -18.68 5.81 13.34
N LYS A 810 -19.13 7.05 13.50
CA LYS A 810 -19.71 7.87 12.42
C LYS A 810 -18.68 8.25 11.36
N SER A 811 -17.42 8.49 11.76
CA SER A 811 -16.34 8.95 10.89
C SER A 811 -15.51 7.82 10.24
N CYS A 812 -15.88 6.56 10.44
CA CYS A 812 -15.20 5.41 9.81
C CYS A 812 -15.37 5.36 8.28
N GLU A 813 -14.40 4.77 7.58
CA GLU A 813 -14.47 4.50 6.14
C GLU A 813 -14.20 3.01 5.87
N THR A 814 -15.24 2.25 5.46
CA THR A 814 -15.15 0.78 5.30
C THR A 814 -14.10 0.35 4.27
N ASP A 815 -13.95 1.07 3.16
CA ASP A 815 -13.01 0.71 2.11
C ASP A 815 -11.55 0.89 2.57
N SER A 816 -11.24 1.99 3.27
CA SER A 816 -9.92 2.18 3.92
C SER A 816 -9.66 1.18 5.05
N LEU A 817 -10.69 0.79 5.81
CA LEU A 817 -10.59 -0.28 6.82
C LEU A 817 -10.21 -1.62 6.19
N ILE A 818 -10.87 -2.04 5.10
CA ILE A 818 -10.54 -3.34 4.47
C ILE A 818 -9.18 -3.31 3.76
N ASN A 819 -8.73 -2.18 3.22
CA ASN A 819 -7.36 -2.02 2.73
C ASN A 819 -6.32 -2.31 3.83
N PHE A 820 -6.49 -1.72 5.01
CA PHE A 820 -5.64 -2.00 6.17
C PHE A 820 -5.69 -3.49 6.58
N PHE A 821 -6.89 -4.06 6.75
CA PHE A 821 -7.03 -5.45 7.18
C PHE A 821 -6.44 -6.45 6.18
N ALA A 822 -6.58 -6.20 4.87
CA ALA A 822 -5.99 -7.04 3.84
C ALA A 822 -4.46 -7.03 3.91
N LYS A 823 -3.82 -5.84 3.90
CA LYS A 823 -2.36 -5.73 3.98
C LYS A 823 -1.79 -6.24 5.32
N SER A 824 -2.51 -6.00 6.42
CA SER A 824 -2.13 -6.50 7.75
C SER A 824 -2.15 -8.03 7.81
N ALA A 825 -3.24 -8.66 7.37
CA ALA A 825 -3.33 -10.12 7.28
C ALA A 825 -2.25 -10.70 6.37
N TYR A 826 -2.02 -10.09 5.20
CA TYR A 826 -1.04 -10.56 4.21
C TYR A 826 0.43 -10.39 4.64
N ARG A 827 0.72 -9.51 5.61
CA ARG A 827 2.00 -9.44 6.32
C ARG A 827 2.06 -10.46 7.48
N ALA A 828 0.94 -10.76 8.13
CA ALA A 828 0.86 -11.73 9.22
C ALA A 828 1.09 -13.18 8.76
N ILE A 829 0.61 -13.59 7.57
CA ILE A 829 0.79 -14.98 7.07
C ILE A 829 2.26 -15.38 6.82
N LEU A 830 3.18 -14.41 6.76
CA LEU A 830 4.62 -14.68 6.70
C LEU A 830 5.19 -15.23 8.02
N ASN A 831 4.45 -15.09 9.13
CA ASN A 831 4.92 -15.36 10.48
C ASN A 831 3.99 -16.31 11.25
N GLN A 832 2.67 -16.20 11.03
CA GLN A 832 1.63 -16.93 11.75
C GLN A 832 0.91 -17.96 10.85
N PRO A 833 0.33 -19.05 11.42
CA PRO A 833 -0.52 -19.97 10.68
C PRO A 833 -1.80 -19.26 10.16
N LEU A 834 -2.29 -19.66 8.98
CA LEU A 834 -3.47 -19.02 8.36
C LEU A 834 -4.71 -19.05 9.23
N LYS A 835 -4.91 -20.13 9.99
CA LYS A 835 -6.01 -20.28 10.95
C LYS A 835 -6.03 -19.13 11.96
N ASN A 836 -4.89 -18.86 12.59
CA ASN A 836 -4.74 -17.80 13.60
C ASN A 836 -5.01 -16.41 12.99
N VAL A 837 -4.51 -16.16 11.77
CA VAL A 837 -4.74 -14.89 11.06
C VAL A 837 -6.24 -14.68 10.77
N ARG A 838 -6.96 -15.74 10.36
CA ARG A 838 -8.41 -15.69 10.14
C ARG A 838 -9.18 -15.51 11.46
N GLU A 839 -8.79 -16.20 12.52
CA GLU A 839 -9.39 -16.02 13.85
C GLU A 839 -9.20 -14.59 14.38
N ILE A 840 -8.03 -13.97 14.19
CA ILE A 840 -7.79 -12.56 14.53
C ILE A 840 -8.74 -11.63 13.75
N LEU A 841 -8.87 -11.79 12.43
CA LEU A 841 -9.77 -10.99 11.59
C LEU A 841 -11.24 -11.08 12.06
N VAL A 842 -11.73 -12.28 12.37
CA VAL A 842 -13.09 -12.48 12.86
C VAL A 842 -13.27 -11.89 14.26
N ASN A 843 -12.35 -12.17 15.18
CA ASN A 843 -12.45 -11.71 16.57
C ASN A 843 -12.40 -10.18 16.67
N GLN A 844 -11.53 -9.50 15.91
CA GLN A 844 -11.50 -8.04 15.87
C GLN A 844 -12.75 -7.45 15.20
N THR A 845 -13.28 -8.10 14.15
CA THR A 845 -14.56 -7.73 13.53
C THR A 845 -15.72 -7.82 14.52
N ALA A 846 -15.81 -8.92 15.27
CA ALA A 846 -16.81 -9.09 16.32
C ALA A 846 -16.62 -8.08 17.46
N HIS A 847 -15.38 -7.78 17.85
CA HIS A 847 -15.10 -6.83 18.94
C HIS A 847 -15.48 -5.38 18.59
N MET A 848 -15.14 -4.90 17.38
CA MET A 848 -15.53 -3.56 16.92
C MET A 848 -17.06 -3.39 16.95
N LEU A 849 -17.80 -4.40 16.47
CA LEU A 849 -19.27 -4.35 16.39
C LEU A 849 -19.94 -4.58 17.76
N ALA A 850 -19.39 -5.42 18.62
CA ALA A 850 -19.83 -5.58 20.00
C ALA A 850 -19.61 -4.30 20.82
N CYS A 851 -18.47 -3.62 20.62
CA CYS A 851 -18.18 -2.35 21.26
C CYS A 851 -19.17 -1.25 20.84
N TYR A 852 -19.48 -1.14 19.54
CA TYR A 852 -20.54 -0.24 19.06
C TYR A 852 -21.91 -0.60 19.69
N ARG A 853 -22.29 -1.88 19.70
CA ARG A 853 -23.57 -2.32 20.29
C ARG A 853 -23.65 -2.05 21.80
N LYS A 854 -22.55 -2.14 22.54
CA LYS A 854 -22.51 -1.92 23.99
C LYS A 854 -22.54 -0.43 24.37
N ASN A 855 -21.87 0.42 23.59
CA ASN A 855 -21.56 1.79 24.01
C ASN A 855 -22.22 2.91 23.17
N CYS A 856 -22.78 2.60 21.99
CA CYS A 856 -23.30 3.60 21.06
C CYS A 856 -24.71 3.31 20.53
N ALA A 857 -25.06 2.04 20.35
CA ALA A 857 -26.37 1.66 19.83
C ALA A 857 -27.50 1.88 20.85
N SER A 858 -28.70 2.23 20.37
CA SER A 858 -29.89 2.32 21.20
C SER A 858 -30.34 0.94 21.74
N PRO A 859 -31.00 0.89 22.92
CA PRO A 859 -31.55 -0.34 23.48
C PRO A 859 -32.45 -1.06 22.47
N SER A 860 -32.10 -2.31 22.18
CA SER A 860 -32.61 -3.11 21.05
C SER A 860 -32.47 -4.59 21.37
N ALA A 861 -33.30 -5.44 20.77
CA ALA A 861 -33.39 -6.85 21.16
C ALA A 861 -32.08 -7.63 20.89
N ALA A 862 -31.69 -8.53 21.79
CA ALA A 862 -30.48 -9.35 21.67
C ALA A 862 -30.49 -10.36 20.51
N SER A 863 -31.61 -10.47 19.79
CA SER A 863 -31.76 -11.21 18.53
C SER A 863 -31.41 -10.38 17.29
N GLN A 864 -31.35 -9.05 17.39
CA GLN A 864 -31.03 -8.15 16.29
C GLN A 864 -29.52 -7.90 16.24
N LEU A 865 -28.91 -8.08 15.07
CA LEU A 865 -27.59 -7.52 14.78
C LEU A 865 -27.75 -6.02 14.46
N ILE A 866 -26.95 -5.16 15.08
CA ILE A 866 -26.99 -3.71 14.89
C ILE A 866 -25.58 -3.26 14.51
N LEU A 867 -25.45 -2.55 13.39
CA LEU A 867 -24.19 -2.07 12.81
C LEU A 867 -24.21 -0.53 12.76
N PRO A 868 -23.05 0.16 12.87
CA PRO A 868 -22.95 1.57 12.53
C PRO A 868 -23.15 1.76 11.01
N ASP A 869 -23.73 2.89 10.60
CA ASP A 869 -23.98 3.18 9.17
C ASP A 869 -22.71 3.05 8.32
N ALA A 870 -21.61 3.65 8.78
CA ALA A 870 -20.29 3.62 8.15
C ALA A 870 -19.64 2.23 8.04
N MET A 871 -20.18 1.22 8.75
CA MET A 871 -19.70 -0.17 8.78
C MET A 871 -20.76 -1.18 8.33
N LYS A 872 -21.91 -0.75 7.78
CA LYS A 872 -22.99 -1.65 7.31
C LYS A 872 -22.52 -2.80 6.41
N VAL A 873 -21.57 -2.51 5.52
CA VAL A 873 -21.01 -3.46 4.53
C VAL A 873 -19.61 -3.98 4.90
N PHE A 874 -19.03 -3.55 6.03
CA PHE A 874 -17.75 -4.07 6.52
C PHE A 874 -17.73 -5.61 6.67
N PRO A 875 -18.82 -6.28 7.15
CA PRO A 875 -18.83 -7.74 7.25
C PRO A 875 -18.80 -8.48 5.90
N VAL A 876 -19.36 -7.94 4.81
CA VAL A 876 -19.29 -8.61 3.48
C VAL A 876 -17.88 -8.49 2.89
N TYR A 877 -17.27 -7.32 2.99
CA TYR A 877 -15.86 -7.12 2.61
C TYR A 877 -14.91 -8.03 3.42
N MET A 878 -15.13 -8.17 4.73
CA MET A 878 -14.34 -9.07 5.58
C MET A 878 -14.54 -10.56 5.20
N ASN A 879 -15.76 -10.99 4.91
CA ASN A 879 -16.00 -12.35 4.42
C ASN A 879 -15.29 -12.62 3.09
N SER A 880 -15.32 -11.65 2.17
CA SER A 880 -14.63 -11.76 0.88
C SER A 880 -13.11 -11.83 1.04
N LEU A 881 -12.52 -10.99 1.91
CA LEU A 881 -11.10 -11.06 2.25
C LEU A 881 -10.70 -12.47 2.70
N MET A 882 -11.48 -13.11 3.58
CA MET A 882 -11.22 -14.49 4.02
C MET A 882 -11.37 -15.57 2.93
N LYS A 883 -12.03 -15.27 1.80
CA LYS A 883 -12.17 -16.15 0.63
C LYS A 883 -11.10 -15.91 -0.46
N THR A 884 -10.23 -14.90 -0.30
CA THR A 884 -9.09 -14.66 -1.20
C THR A 884 -8.11 -15.85 -1.21
N ALA A 885 -7.37 -16.00 -2.32
CA ALA A 885 -6.48 -17.14 -2.51
C ALA A 885 -5.39 -17.28 -1.41
N PRO A 886 -4.78 -16.19 -0.87
CA PRO A 886 -3.84 -16.31 0.23
C PRO A 886 -4.44 -16.94 1.49
N LEU A 887 -5.69 -16.59 1.84
CA LEU A 887 -6.30 -16.96 3.13
C LEU A 887 -7.16 -18.23 3.09
N VAL A 888 -7.69 -18.65 1.94
CA VAL A 888 -8.68 -19.75 1.90
C VAL A 888 -8.10 -21.12 2.29
N GLY A 889 -6.83 -21.39 1.97
CA GLY A 889 -6.10 -22.59 2.38
C GLY A 889 -6.33 -23.84 1.51
N SER A 890 -6.63 -23.70 0.21
CA SER A 890 -6.80 -24.86 -0.70
C SER A 890 -5.50 -25.27 -1.39
N THR A 891 -5.32 -26.58 -1.59
CA THR A 891 -4.24 -27.22 -2.37
C THR A 891 -4.53 -27.25 -3.87
N GLU A 892 -5.73 -26.85 -4.30
CA GLU A 892 -6.11 -26.69 -5.71
C GLU A 892 -5.55 -25.40 -6.30
N LEU A 893 -5.41 -24.36 -5.48
CA LEU A 893 -4.81 -23.07 -5.84
C LEU A 893 -3.28 -23.18 -5.88
N SER A 894 -2.63 -22.58 -6.88
CA SER A 894 -1.17 -22.61 -6.97
C SER A 894 -0.52 -21.69 -5.95
N THR A 895 0.61 -22.11 -5.40
CA THR A 895 1.41 -21.27 -4.48
C THR A 895 1.80 -19.93 -5.11
N ASP A 896 2.08 -19.91 -6.42
CA ASP A 896 2.43 -18.68 -7.13
C ASP A 896 1.25 -17.72 -7.31
N ASP A 897 0.02 -18.20 -7.58
CA ASP A 897 -1.15 -17.30 -7.66
C ASP A 897 -1.50 -16.70 -6.28
N ARG A 898 -1.33 -17.50 -5.22
CA ARG A 898 -1.48 -17.05 -3.83
C ARG A 898 -0.40 -16.03 -3.46
N ALA A 899 0.86 -16.27 -3.84
CA ALA A 899 1.94 -15.30 -3.65
C ALA A 899 1.72 -14.01 -4.45
N HIS A 900 1.24 -14.12 -5.70
CA HIS A 900 0.94 -12.99 -6.57
C HIS A 900 -0.15 -12.08 -5.96
N GLN A 901 -1.31 -12.64 -5.58
CA GLN A 901 -2.37 -11.85 -4.95
C GLN A 901 -1.91 -11.24 -3.61
N ARG A 902 -1.08 -11.94 -2.83
CA ARG A 902 -0.51 -11.40 -1.59
C ARG A 902 0.32 -10.15 -1.84
N LEU A 903 1.25 -10.22 -2.81
CA LEU A 903 2.20 -9.15 -3.09
C LEU A 903 1.55 -7.95 -3.80
N ALA A 904 0.67 -8.20 -4.77
CA ALA A 904 -0.05 -7.14 -5.48
C ALA A 904 -0.85 -6.26 -4.52
N VAL A 905 -1.57 -6.86 -3.56
CA VAL A 905 -2.39 -6.13 -2.58
C VAL A 905 -1.57 -5.25 -1.64
N MET A 906 -0.29 -5.56 -1.38
CA MET A 906 0.56 -4.67 -0.56
C MET A 906 0.70 -3.28 -1.20
N ALA A 907 0.76 -3.20 -2.53
CA ALA A 907 0.91 -1.94 -3.28
C ALA A 907 -0.41 -1.17 -3.52
N MET A 908 -1.57 -1.78 -3.26
CA MET A 908 -2.87 -1.26 -3.72
C MET A 908 -3.39 -0.05 -2.95
N GLY A 909 -4.04 0.85 -3.67
CA GLY A 909 -4.90 1.91 -3.13
C GLY A 909 -6.23 1.37 -2.58
N VAL A 910 -7.04 2.28 -2.06
CA VAL A 910 -8.35 1.96 -1.45
C VAL A 910 -9.31 1.45 -2.52
N GLU A 911 -9.37 2.16 -3.65
CA GLU A 911 -10.18 1.85 -4.83
C GLU A 911 -9.83 0.49 -5.46
N ASP A 912 -8.53 0.14 -5.45
CA ASP A 912 -8.03 -1.12 -5.98
C ASP A 912 -8.43 -2.29 -5.07
N THR A 913 -8.29 -2.13 -3.75
CA THR A 913 -8.73 -3.15 -2.77
C THR A 913 -10.25 -3.28 -2.67
N GLN A 914 -11.00 -2.18 -2.81
CA GLN A 914 -12.47 -2.20 -2.81
C GLN A 914 -12.97 -3.12 -3.92
N LEU A 915 -12.52 -2.89 -5.15
CA LEU A 915 -12.92 -3.63 -6.34
C LEU A 915 -12.44 -5.09 -6.35
N LEU A 916 -11.22 -5.35 -5.87
CA LEU A 916 -10.70 -6.73 -5.78
C LEU A 916 -11.52 -7.58 -4.81
N LEU A 917 -12.00 -6.99 -3.71
CA LEU A 917 -12.74 -7.69 -2.65
C LEU A 917 -14.25 -7.65 -2.86
N TYR A 918 -14.80 -6.69 -3.58
CA TYR A 918 -16.18 -6.74 -4.09
C TYR A 918 -16.18 -6.36 -5.58
N PRO A 919 -16.07 -7.38 -6.47
CA PRO A 919 -16.13 -7.19 -7.91
C PRO A 919 -17.39 -6.45 -8.38
N ARG A 920 -17.37 -5.92 -9.60
CA ARG A 920 -18.51 -5.22 -10.18
C ARG A 920 -19.18 -6.11 -11.23
N LEU A 921 -20.39 -6.59 -10.93
CA LEU A 921 -21.23 -7.41 -11.82
C LEU A 921 -22.31 -6.53 -12.48
N ILE A 922 -22.23 -6.34 -13.80
CA ILE A 922 -23.08 -5.43 -14.60
C ILE A 922 -24.02 -6.26 -15.50
N PRO A 923 -25.35 -6.11 -15.41
CA PRO A 923 -26.28 -6.76 -16.33
C PRO A 923 -26.29 -6.02 -17.69
N LEU A 924 -25.98 -6.73 -18.78
CA LEU A 924 -25.92 -6.15 -20.14
C LEU A 924 -27.13 -6.51 -21.01
N HIS A 925 -27.84 -7.60 -20.70
CA HIS A 925 -28.94 -8.13 -21.51
C HIS A 925 -30.17 -7.21 -21.60
N ASN A 926 -30.43 -6.42 -20.57
CA ASN A 926 -31.57 -5.49 -20.49
C ASN A 926 -31.10 -4.01 -20.50
N MET A 927 -29.93 -3.70 -21.08
CA MET A 927 -29.45 -2.32 -21.09
C MET A 927 -30.16 -1.48 -22.16
N ASP A 928 -30.57 -0.28 -21.76
CA ASP A 928 -30.85 0.82 -22.69
C ASP A 928 -29.58 1.08 -23.53
N VAL A 929 -29.69 1.01 -24.86
CA VAL A 929 -28.57 1.20 -25.78
C VAL A 929 -28.33 2.67 -26.16
N ASP A 930 -29.31 3.55 -25.95
CA ASP A 930 -29.26 4.96 -26.36
C ASP A 930 -28.81 5.88 -25.21
N SER A 931 -28.89 5.41 -23.96
CA SER A 931 -28.30 6.09 -22.79
C SER A 931 -26.77 6.03 -22.76
N GLU A 932 -26.12 7.15 -22.43
CA GLU A 932 -24.66 7.22 -22.18
C GLU A 932 -24.26 6.52 -20.86
N VAL A 933 -25.21 6.17 -19.99
CA VAL A 933 -24.93 5.60 -18.66
C VAL A 933 -24.81 4.07 -18.75
N ALA A 934 -23.79 3.51 -18.09
CA ALA A 934 -23.64 2.07 -17.93
C ALA A 934 -24.66 1.51 -16.91
N PRO A 935 -25.18 0.28 -17.09
CA PRO A 935 -26.16 -0.30 -16.17
C PRO A 935 -25.66 -0.37 -14.72
N ALA A 936 -26.57 -0.15 -13.77
CA ALA A 936 -26.26 -0.23 -12.34
C ALA A 936 -25.78 -1.66 -11.96
N PRO A 937 -24.69 -1.80 -11.19
CA PRO A 937 -24.20 -3.12 -10.77
C PRO A 937 -25.20 -3.87 -9.88
N VAL A 938 -25.27 -5.19 -10.04
CA VAL A 938 -26.03 -6.10 -9.18
C VAL A 938 -25.10 -6.82 -8.19
N ARG A 939 -25.68 -7.40 -7.14
CA ARG A 939 -24.93 -8.11 -6.10
C ARG A 939 -24.15 -9.30 -6.67
N CYS A 940 -22.94 -9.51 -6.18
CA CYS A 940 -22.06 -10.63 -6.58
C CYS A 940 -22.51 -11.96 -5.95
N SER A 941 -23.63 -12.49 -6.45
CA SER A 941 -24.20 -13.79 -6.10
C SER A 941 -24.82 -14.44 -7.33
N GLU A 942 -24.78 -15.78 -7.43
CA GLU A 942 -25.46 -16.53 -8.48
C GLU A 942 -27.00 -16.38 -8.42
N GLU A 943 -27.57 -15.98 -7.28
CA GLU A 943 -28.99 -15.60 -7.16
C GLU A 943 -29.39 -14.36 -8.00
N ARG A 944 -28.43 -13.63 -8.58
CA ARG A 944 -28.67 -12.48 -9.50
C ARG A 944 -28.47 -12.81 -10.98
N LEU A 945 -28.08 -14.04 -11.32
CA LEU A 945 -27.89 -14.47 -12.69
C LEU A 945 -29.18 -15.06 -13.26
N THR A 946 -29.36 -14.93 -14.57
CA THR A 946 -30.54 -15.43 -15.30
C THR A 946 -30.09 -16.30 -16.48
N ASP A 947 -30.73 -17.45 -16.71
CA ASP A 947 -30.36 -18.35 -17.81
C ASP A 947 -30.52 -17.69 -19.20
N SER A 948 -31.35 -16.64 -19.34
CA SER A 948 -31.48 -15.82 -20.55
C SER A 948 -30.54 -14.60 -20.60
N GLY A 949 -29.74 -14.39 -19.55
CA GLY A 949 -28.99 -13.15 -19.34
C GLY A 949 -27.59 -13.11 -19.96
N LEU A 950 -27.04 -11.90 -19.93
CA LEU A 950 -25.67 -11.55 -20.27
C LEU A 950 -25.17 -10.57 -19.21
N PHE A 951 -23.98 -10.83 -18.68
CA PHE A 951 -23.40 -10.06 -17.58
C PHE A 951 -21.89 -9.84 -17.79
N LEU A 952 -21.40 -8.66 -17.42
CA LEU A 952 -19.97 -8.34 -17.37
C LEU A 952 -19.52 -8.28 -15.91
N LEU A 953 -18.45 -8.99 -15.55
CA LEU A 953 -17.84 -8.93 -14.22
C LEU A 953 -16.38 -8.46 -14.32
N GLU A 954 -15.98 -7.48 -13.52
CA GLU A 954 -14.58 -7.05 -13.37
C GLU A 954 -14.13 -6.93 -11.90
N ASN A 955 -12.87 -7.26 -11.64
CA ASN A 955 -12.21 -7.12 -10.34
C ASN A 955 -10.86 -6.34 -10.42
N GLY A 956 -10.66 -5.57 -11.49
CA GLY A 956 -9.43 -4.83 -11.77
C GLY A 956 -8.25 -5.66 -12.32
N HIS A 957 -8.39 -6.99 -12.36
CA HIS A 957 -7.33 -7.92 -12.79
C HIS A 957 -7.81 -8.83 -13.94
N SER A 958 -9.04 -9.33 -13.82
CA SER A 958 -9.73 -10.15 -14.82
C SER A 958 -11.07 -9.53 -15.16
N MET A 959 -11.50 -9.70 -16.42
CA MET A 959 -12.83 -9.32 -16.88
C MET A 959 -13.54 -10.52 -17.51
N PHE A 960 -14.78 -10.77 -17.13
CA PHE A 960 -15.58 -11.89 -17.61
C PHE A 960 -16.84 -11.41 -18.30
N LEU A 961 -17.12 -11.92 -19.51
CA LEU A 961 -18.41 -11.78 -20.16
C LEU A 961 -19.15 -13.11 -20.06
N TRP A 962 -20.05 -13.22 -19.09
CA TRP A 962 -20.85 -14.42 -18.83
C TRP A 962 -22.13 -14.41 -19.68
N ILE A 963 -22.42 -15.54 -20.32
CA ILE A 963 -23.55 -15.76 -21.22
C ILE A 963 -24.42 -16.91 -20.67
N GLY A 964 -25.70 -16.63 -20.41
CA GLY A 964 -26.68 -17.63 -19.97
C GLY A 964 -27.00 -18.67 -21.06
N GLN A 965 -27.32 -19.91 -20.64
CA GLN A 965 -27.56 -21.03 -21.56
C GLN A 965 -28.75 -20.82 -22.52
N ALA A 966 -29.70 -19.96 -22.14
CA ALA A 966 -30.89 -19.58 -22.89
C ALA A 966 -30.87 -18.11 -23.36
N ALA A 967 -29.69 -17.49 -23.45
CA ALA A 967 -29.54 -16.14 -24.02
C ALA A 967 -30.11 -16.09 -25.46
N SER A 968 -30.80 -15.01 -25.80
CA SER A 968 -31.56 -14.93 -27.06
C SER A 968 -30.66 -14.93 -28.30
N PRO A 969 -31.11 -15.54 -29.42
CA PRO A 969 -30.39 -15.49 -30.69
C PRO A 969 -30.00 -14.07 -31.11
N ASP A 970 -30.89 -13.09 -30.93
CA ASP A 970 -30.66 -11.69 -31.28
C ASP A 970 -29.50 -11.05 -30.49
N LEU A 971 -29.36 -11.40 -29.21
CA LEU A 971 -28.28 -10.93 -28.34
C LEU A 971 -26.93 -11.55 -28.77
N ILE A 972 -26.92 -12.83 -29.12
CA ILE A 972 -25.73 -13.54 -29.61
C ILE A 972 -25.32 -13.02 -30.99
N GLN A 973 -26.29 -12.81 -31.88
CA GLN A 973 -26.08 -12.27 -33.22
C GLN A 973 -25.59 -10.81 -33.16
N GLY A 974 -26.15 -9.99 -32.28
CA GLY A 974 -25.76 -8.59 -32.09
C GLY A 974 -24.37 -8.38 -31.50
N ILE A 975 -23.86 -9.31 -30.68
CA ILE A 975 -22.55 -9.16 -30.02
C ILE A 975 -21.44 -9.99 -30.69
N PHE A 976 -21.76 -11.20 -31.18
CA PHE A 976 -20.77 -12.14 -31.71
C PHE A 976 -20.91 -12.42 -33.21
N ASN A 977 -21.96 -11.91 -33.88
CA ASN A 977 -22.29 -12.23 -35.27
C ASN A 977 -22.49 -13.76 -35.51
N LEU A 978 -23.09 -14.43 -34.52
CA LEU A 978 -23.39 -15.87 -34.56
C LEU A 978 -24.91 -16.10 -34.38
N PRO A 979 -25.54 -17.01 -35.15
CA PRO A 979 -26.99 -17.17 -35.15
C PRO A 979 -27.55 -17.84 -33.89
N SER A 980 -26.71 -18.49 -33.07
CA SER A 980 -27.08 -18.96 -31.72
C SER A 980 -25.85 -19.34 -30.89
N LEU A 981 -26.01 -19.46 -29.57
CA LEU A 981 -24.95 -19.83 -28.63
C LEU A 981 -24.29 -21.19 -28.92
N ALA A 982 -24.99 -22.09 -29.62
CA ALA A 982 -24.46 -23.38 -30.06
C ALA A 982 -23.35 -23.26 -31.13
N HIS A 983 -23.30 -22.14 -31.85
CA HIS A 983 -22.27 -21.85 -32.85
C HIS A 983 -21.00 -21.24 -32.23
N PHE A 984 -21.01 -20.91 -30.94
CA PHE A 984 -19.85 -20.37 -30.23
C PHE A 984 -18.82 -21.49 -29.98
N GLN A 985 -17.71 -21.46 -30.71
CA GLN A 985 -16.66 -22.49 -30.63
C GLN A 985 -15.74 -22.36 -29.40
N GLY A 986 -15.84 -21.25 -28.66
CA GLY A 986 -15.02 -20.96 -27.48
C GLY A 986 -13.73 -20.19 -27.79
N LEU A 987 -12.96 -19.91 -26.73
CA LEU A 987 -11.57 -19.42 -26.76
C LEU A 987 -11.30 -18.01 -27.35
N THR A 988 -12.31 -17.23 -27.75
CA THR A 988 -12.08 -15.82 -28.10
C THR A 988 -11.86 -14.95 -26.85
N SER A 989 -10.78 -14.15 -26.82
CA SER A 989 -10.50 -13.16 -25.76
C SER A 989 -10.88 -11.72 -26.15
N THR A 990 -11.47 -11.53 -27.33
CA THR A 990 -11.89 -10.25 -27.91
C THR A 990 -13.34 -10.30 -28.38
N LEU A 991 -13.98 -9.13 -28.54
CA LEU A 991 -15.28 -9.00 -29.18
C LEU A 991 -15.10 -8.53 -30.64
N PRO A 992 -15.86 -9.06 -31.60
CA PRO A 992 -15.78 -8.61 -33.00
C PRO A 992 -16.22 -7.15 -33.13
N ASP A 993 -15.62 -6.42 -34.08
CA ASP A 993 -16.03 -5.06 -34.39
C ASP A 993 -17.30 -5.08 -35.27
N LEU A 994 -18.46 -5.02 -34.60
CA LEU A 994 -19.77 -5.01 -35.25
C LEU A 994 -20.39 -3.61 -35.21
N ASP A 995 -20.87 -3.15 -36.36
CA ASP A 995 -21.53 -1.86 -36.53
C ASP A 995 -23.02 -1.92 -36.13
N ASN A 996 -23.28 -2.09 -34.83
CA ASN A 996 -24.62 -2.00 -34.26
C ASN A 996 -24.57 -1.38 -32.84
N PRO A 997 -25.68 -0.78 -32.34
CA PRO A 997 -25.69 -0.08 -31.05
C PRO A 997 -25.29 -0.96 -29.86
N LEU A 998 -25.76 -2.21 -29.82
CA LEU A 998 -25.49 -3.16 -28.73
C LEU A 998 -23.99 -3.48 -28.63
N SER A 999 -23.36 -3.92 -29.73
CA SER A 999 -21.92 -4.20 -29.76
C SER A 999 -21.09 -2.95 -29.46
N LYS A 1000 -21.46 -1.80 -30.04
CA LYS A 1000 -20.80 -0.51 -29.76
C LYS A 1000 -20.84 -0.17 -28.26
N LYS A 1001 -22.00 -0.25 -27.61
CA LYS A 1001 -22.14 0.06 -26.18
C LYS A 1001 -21.42 -0.94 -25.28
N VAL A 1002 -21.50 -2.25 -25.54
CA VAL A 1002 -20.74 -3.25 -24.77
C VAL A 1002 -19.22 -3.00 -24.90
N ARG A 1003 -18.73 -2.71 -26.12
CA ARG A 1003 -17.32 -2.39 -26.37
C ARG A 1003 -16.90 -1.02 -25.82
N ALA A 1004 -17.81 -0.08 -25.64
CA ALA A 1004 -17.55 1.17 -24.93
C ALA A 1004 -17.36 0.92 -23.43
N ILE A 1005 -18.33 0.28 -22.77
CA ILE A 1005 -18.28 -0.07 -21.34
C ILE A 1005 -16.99 -0.83 -20.99
N ILE A 1006 -16.62 -1.84 -21.79
CA ILE A 1006 -15.38 -2.61 -21.59
C ILE A 1006 -14.14 -1.72 -21.69
N ARG A 1007 -14.09 -0.82 -22.68
CA ARG A 1007 -12.96 0.11 -22.91
C ARG A 1007 -12.81 1.12 -21.78
N ASP A 1008 -13.92 1.69 -21.30
CA ASP A 1008 -13.91 2.71 -20.25
C ASP A 1008 -13.52 2.11 -18.90
N LEU A 1009 -13.96 0.88 -18.61
CA LEU A 1009 -13.47 0.11 -17.48
C LEU A 1009 -11.96 -0.16 -17.60
N GLN A 1010 -11.49 -0.65 -18.76
CA GLN A 1010 -10.06 -0.91 -19.02
C GLN A 1010 -9.18 0.36 -18.90
N ASN A 1011 -9.73 1.52 -19.23
CA ASN A 1011 -9.08 2.83 -19.09
C ASN A 1011 -9.07 3.33 -17.63
N LYS A 1012 -10.10 3.02 -16.82
CA LYS A 1012 -10.17 3.36 -15.38
C LYS A 1012 -9.32 2.44 -14.47
N ARG A 1013 -8.53 1.49 -15.00
CA ARG A 1013 -7.66 0.58 -14.21
C ARG A 1013 -6.15 0.82 -14.46
N PRO A 1014 -5.28 0.65 -13.42
CA PRO A 1014 -3.83 0.85 -13.56
C PRO A 1014 -3.16 -0.22 -14.43
N ASN A 1015 -3.57 -1.48 -14.27
CA ASN A 1015 -3.22 -2.57 -15.17
C ASN A 1015 -4.30 -2.75 -16.24
N SER A 1016 -4.07 -3.62 -17.21
CA SER A 1016 -5.09 -4.10 -18.14
C SER A 1016 -5.62 -5.47 -17.71
N MET A 1017 -6.90 -5.73 -17.96
CA MET A 1017 -7.58 -6.98 -17.64
C MET A 1017 -7.72 -7.84 -18.89
N LYS A 1018 -7.44 -9.16 -18.79
CA LYS A 1018 -7.81 -10.10 -19.86
C LYS A 1018 -9.31 -10.31 -19.84
N LEU A 1019 -9.96 -10.15 -21.00
CA LEU A 1019 -11.36 -10.49 -21.20
C LEU A 1019 -11.50 -12.00 -21.44
N GLN A 1020 -12.39 -12.64 -20.69
CA GLN A 1020 -12.72 -14.07 -20.80
C GLN A 1020 -14.22 -14.22 -21.07
N ILE A 1021 -14.58 -14.75 -22.24
CA ILE A 1021 -15.97 -15.07 -22.56
C ILE A 1021 -16.31 -16.43 -21.94
N VAL A 1022 -17.38 -16.49 -21.16
CA VAL A 1022 -17.80 -17.66 -20.38
C VAL A 1022 -19.25 -17.98 -20.72
N ARG A 1023 -19.56 -19.25 -21.00
CA ARG A 1023 -20.94 -19.72 -21.07
C ARG A 1023 -21.32 -20.40 -19.76
N GLN A 1024 -22.58 -20.29 -19.38
CA GLN A 1024 -23.14 -21.02 -18.27
C GLN A 1024 -22.91 -22.53 -18.41
N LYS A 1025 -22.57 -23.23 -17.32
CA LYS A 1025 -22.26 -24.67 -17.28
C LYS A 1025 -20.98 -25.13 -18.01
N ASP A 1026 -20.26 -24.26 -18.73
CA ASP A 1026 -18.92 -24.59 -19.27
C ASP A 1026 -17.84 -24.58 -18.16
N LYS A 1027 -16.75 -25.34 -18.34
CA LYS A 1027 -15.65 -25.46 -17.35
C LYS A 1027 -15.06 -24.12 -16.85
N PRO A 1028 -14.84 -23.08 -17.68
CA PRO A 1028 -14.32 -21.79 -17.21
C PRO A 1028 -15.28 -21.02 -16.28
N GLU A 1029 -16.56 -21.40 -16.19
CA GLU A 1029 -17.53 -20.77 -15.28
C GLU A 1029 -17.10 -20.85 -13.81
N MET A 1030 -16.26 -21.83 -13.44
CA MET A 1030 -15.75 -21.93 -12.06
C MET A 1030 -14.87 -20.73 -11.67
N LEU A 1031 -14.08 -20.18 -12.59
CA LEU A 1031 -13.26 -18.98 -12.33
C LEU A 1031 -14.15 -17.73 -12.16
N PHE A 1032 -15.25 -17.65 -12.91
CA PHE A 1032 -16.25 -16.60 -12.76
C PHE A 1032 -17.02 -16.73 -11.43
N ARG A 1033 -17.49 -17.93 -11.06
CA ARG A 1033 -18.20 -18.16 -9.79
C ARG A 1033 -17.34 -17.90 -8.55
N GLN A 1034 -16.02 -18.06 -8.64
CA GLN A 1034 -15.10 -17.68 -7.56
C GLN A 1034 -15.21 -16.18 -7.19
N LEU A 1035 -15.63 -15.33 -8.12
CA LEU A 1035 -15.80 -13.88 -7.94
C LEU A 1035 -17.23 -13.46 -7.55
N LEU A 1036 -18.13 -14.42 -7.33
CA LEU A 1036 -19.45 -14.19 -6.73
C LEU A 1036 -19.30 -14.17 -5.20
N VAL A 1037 -18.74 -13.07 -4.70
CA VAL A 1037 -18.19 -12.96 -3.33
C VAL A 1037 -19.23 -12.99 -2.19
N GLU A 1038 -20.53 -12.99 -2.47
CA GLU A 1038 -21.56 -13.22 -1.43
C GLU A 1038 -21.88 -14.71 -1.20
N ASP A 1039 -21.59 -15.59 -2.17
CA ASP A 1039 -21.91 -17.02 -2.14
C ASP A 1039 -20.93 -17.85 -1.28
N LYS A 1040 -21.12 -19.17 -1.22
CA LYS A 1040 -20.13 -20.07 -0.60
C LYS A 1040 -18.91 -20.20 -1.51
N GLY A 1041 -17.70 -20.07 -0.95
CA GLY A 1041 -16.48 -20.10 -1.75
C GLY A 1041 -16.19 -21.51 -2.27
N LEU A 1042 -15.88 -21.64 -3.57
CA LEU A 1042 -15.58 -22.93 -4.23
C LEU A 1042 -14.47 -23.70 -3.51
N HIS A 1043 -13.39 -23.01 -3.17
CA HIS A 1043 -12.23 -23.54 -2.45
C HIS A 1043 -12.39 -23.48 -0.91
N GLY A 1044 -13.62 -23.29 -0.42
CA GLY A 1044 -13.96 -23.07 0.98
C GLY A 1044 -14.33 -21.63 1.32
N GLY A 1045 -14.92 -21.45 2.51
CA GLY A 1045 -15.39 -20.16 3.03
C GLY A 1045 -16.91 -20.01 3.06
N ALA A 1046 -17.37 -19.19 4.00
CA ALA A 1046 -18.79 -18.96 4.29
C ALA A 1046 -19.49 -18.11 3.21
N SER A 1047 -20.81 -18.28 3.05
CA SER A 1047 -21.62 -17.23 2.41
C SER A 1047 -21.67 -15.99 3.30
N TYR A 1048 -22.07 -14.85 2.74
CA TYR A 1048 -22.25 -13.62 3.52
C TYR A 1048 -23.26 -13.82 4.67
N VAL A 1049 -24.35 -14.57 4.43
CA VAL A 1049 -25.37 -14.87 5.45
C VAL A 1049 -24.81 -15.77 6.55
N ASP A 1050 -24.07 -16.82 6.19
CA ASP A 1050 -23.39 -17.70 7.17
C ASP A 1050 -22.39 -16.90 8.03
N PHE A 1051 -21.64 -15.98 7.42
CA PHE A 1051 -20.66 -15.15 8.12
C PHE A 1051 -21.31 -14.14 9.07
N LEU A 1052 -22.40 -13.48 8.69
CA LEU A 1052 -23.17 -12.62 9.59
C LEU A 1052 -23.70 -13.39 10.81
N CYS A 1053 -24.19 -14.61 10.61
CA CYS A 1053 -24.63 -15.48 11.70
C CYS A 1053 -23.48 -15.86 12.65
N TYR A 1054 -22.28 -16.12 12.11
CA TYR A 1054 -21.08 -16.37 12.90
C TYR A 1054 -20.66 -15.12 13.69
N VAL A 1055 -20.46 -13.98 13.02
CA VAL A 1055 -20.07 -12.71 13.67
C VAL A 1055 -21.08 -12.30 14.75
N HIS A 1056 -22.39 -12.47 14.52
CA HIS A 1056 -23.40 -12.19 15.53
C HIS A 1056 -23.31 -13.12 16.76
N ARG A 1057 -22.92 -14.39 16.58
CA ARG A 1057 -22.66 -15.31 17.70
C ARG A 1057 -21.44 -14.90 18.53
N GLU A 1058 -20.37 -14.43 17.89
CA GLU A 1058 -19.17 -13.96 18.60
C GLU A 1058 -19.44 -12.60 19.29
N ILE A 1059 -20.16 -11.67 18.64
CA ILE A 1059 -20.66 -10.44 19.27
C ILE A 1059 -21.45 -10.76 20.54
N ARG A 1060 -22.34 -11.75 20.50
CA ARG A 1060 -23.15 -12.12 21.68
C ARG A 1060 -22.31 -12.67 22.83
N GLN A 1061 -21.25 -13.42 22.55
CA GLN A 1061 -20.30 -13.91 23.57
C GLN A 1061 -19.46 -12.78 24.19
N LEU A 1062 -19.26 -11.66 23.49
CA LEU A 1062 -18.57 -10.46 24.00
C LEU A 1062 -19.51 -9.50 24.76
N LEU A 1063 -20.82 -9.77 24.77
CA LEU A 1063 -21.85 -8.96 25.45
C LEU A 1063 -22.43 -9.63 26.70
N THR A 1064 -22.13 -10.92 26.91
CA THR A 1064 -22.45 -11.71 28.12
C THR A 1064 -21.27 -11.74 29.08
#